data_AF-A0A914KZ16-F1
#
_entry.id   AF-A0A914KZ16-F1
#
_cell.length_a   1.000
_cell.length_b   1.000
_cell.length_c   1.000
_cell.angle_alpha   90.00
_cell.angle_beta   90.00
_cell.angle_gamma   90.00
#
_symmetry.space_group_name_H-M   'P 1'
#
loop_
_entity.id
_entity.type
_entity.pdbx_description
1 polymer ?
#
loop_
_entity_poly.entity_id
_entity_poly.type
_entity_poly.pdbx_seq_one_letter_code
_entity_poly.pdbx_strand_id
1 'polypeptide(L)'
;MPTPVQKYAIRLLTISHQIDLIAVAETGSGKTAAFLIPLIDRLLKYGNQNETKIESKGKGRKKDKELKSFYPKALILLPTRELAQQTYREVLKLTYRTPLVPALVHGGHNNYAPQVAGLKHGCDILVATPLRLIEMMKNSVINLSQSTFSVMDESDRLLDSSFAHQTGEIITQLPAKEERTTVMFSATYTNKVIGLVEEFLRNDHVKLTITRSLPPNLHQLFYWVGETAKYEGLKWVLSQIDLKISKIVVFSNKKRTCDSKKIGNYRVDGWIEEQQLAIEVNGCAWHGCSRCYPHDNTILPNGKSAGKQRELDKKRMDFIKQHNINIEVYWECGIKNMLSGNKQMKRSFNNYMDGGPIDIRSCFFGGRTGPLKLFFAPSQGEVISYYDVTSLYPYINVTTKYPIGHPKVHIFNKDIRWTKPSDNKFELAILKVFVIPPTTIDIPVLPMKLDDDERLLFTLCAACARKYPTGEVLNNYSCSHTEQQRGWVSTCTSLELNAALEEGYIVTKLFRVLEFTAFDNKLFQPYISEFMAQKIHSSGFDGSIKGKEEKEEKFIKECSELFGIKIDRSKMVVNKGKRTQAKLMLNNLWGRFSLRNFGLSQSIVTDDLAEYCRYKDDPSIDISSIDELKPGVLLLRYIKKKDWIEEHDCSNVVVSLWTTSAARIHLLRAMQKVVRTPGCSLLYTDTDSLIFSHPEDVCPLQLGPHLGEFTDEYPSHDIMEFCCGGSKQYGLKLRRKGQQQAEPEYVLKVRGMTLNWDVIKNQDLRYETFKEKVLKFGKTGDFDPIIIEYPNTLRPSIKLGSVFSQHSYKSYKPIVCKGIVNPSTLSVLNFGHIQNPTRPRISPPL
;
A
#
# COMPACT_ATOMS: atom_id res chain seq x y z
N MET A 1 -23.94 -17.98 19.57
CA MET A 1 -25.23 -18.72 19.59
C MET A 1 -25.67 -19.02 18.16
N PRO A 2 -26.23 -20.21 17.88
CA PRO A 2 -26.72 -20.52 16.54
C PRO A 2 -27.87 -19.58 16.15
N THR A 3 -27.80 -19.02 14.96
CA THR A 3 -28.90 -18.22 14.41
C THR A 3 -30.13 -19.10 14.16
N PRO A 4 -31.35 -18.55 14.01
CA PRO A 4 -32.54 -19.36 13.75
C PRO A 4 -32.37 -20.31 12.55
N VAL A 5 -31.72 -19.86 11.47
CA VAL A 5 -31.48 -20.70 10.29
C VAL A 5 -30.52 -21.84 10.58
N GLN A 6 -29.46 -21.59 11.36
CA GLN A 6 -28.53 -22.62 11.79
C GLN A 6 -29.21 -23.63 12.72
N LYS A 7 -29.99 -23.17 13.70
CA LYS A 7 -30.68 -24.03 14.68
C LYS A 7 -31.57 -25.06 14.00
N TYR A 8 -32.35 -24.66 13.00
CA TYR A 8 -33.28 -25.55 12.33
C TYR A 8 -32.64 -26.34 11.18
N ALA A 9 -31.87 -25.68 10.29
CA ALA A 9 -31.28 -26.36 9.13
C ALA A 9 -30.24 -27.42 9.53
N ILE A 10 -29.36 -27.12 10.51
CA ILE A 10 -28.36 -28.09 10.97
C ILE A 10 -29.06 -29.33 11.53
N ARG A 11 -30.10 -29.13 12.35
CA ARG A 11 -30.87 -30.23 12.93
C ARG A 11 -31.55 -31.09 11.86
N LEU A 12 -32.21 -30.47 10.89
CA LEU A 12 -32.88 -31.20 9.80
C LEU A 12 -31.90 -32.01 8.97
N LEU A 13 -30.77 -31.41 8.58
CA LEU A 13 -29.77 -32.04 7.70
C LEU A 13 -28.90 -33.09 8.41
N THR A 14 -28.86 -33.12 9.75
CA THR A 14 -28.12 -34.14 10.52
C THR A 14 -28.98 -35.32 10.96
N ILE A 15 -30.31 -35.18 11.02
CA ILE A 15 -31.22 -36.26 11.45
C ILE A 15 -31.32 -37.36 10.40
N SER A 16 -31.33 -37.01 9.11
CA SER A 16 -31.42 -37.98 8.03
C SER A 16 -30.67 -37.51 6.80
N HIS A 17 -29.91 -38.43 6.19
CA HIS A 17 -29.22 -38.23 4.91
C HIS A 17 -30.17 -38.20 3.71
N GLN A 18 -31.47 -38.37 3.94
CA GLN A 18 -32.51 -38.36 2.91
C GLN A 18 -33.41 -37.13 2.95
N ILE A 19 -33.07 -36.08 3.71
CA ILE A 19 -33.88 -34.86 3.74
C ILE A 19 -33.25 -33.79 2.84
N ASP A 20 -33.98 -33.42 1.80
CA ASP A 20 -33.71 -32.22 1.02
C ASP A 20 -34.31 -30.97 1.71
N LEU A 21 -33.66 -29.82 1.55
CA LEU A 21 -34.04 -28.60 2.26
C LEU A 21 -34.05 -27.40 1.33
N ILE A 22 -35.14 -26.62 1.36
CA ILE A 22 -35.13 -25.23 0.91
C ILE A 22 -35.30 -24.28 2.09
N ALA A 23 -34.31 -23.42 2.29
CA ALA A 23 -34.31 -22.42 3.36
C ALA A 23 -34.43 -21.00 2.79
N VAL A 24 -35.54 -20.34 3.13
CA VAL A 24 -35.84 -18.96 2.77
C VAL A 24 -35.43 -18.05 3.93
N ALA A 25 -34.30 -17.38 3.78
CA ALA A 25 -33.73 -16.51 4.81
C ALA A 25 -32.86 -15.39 4.20
N GLU A 26 -32.93 -14.21 4.83
CA GLU A 26 -32.19 -13.02 4.40
C GLU A 26 -30.67 -13.24 4.42
N THR A 27 -29.94 -12.54 3.55
CA THR A 27 -28.48 -12.53 3.53
C THR A 27 -27.94 -12.01 4.88
N GLY A 28 -26.90 -12.65 5.42
CA GLY A 28 -26.36 -12.32 6.74
C GLY A 28 -27.03 -13.02 7.93
N SER A 29 -28.03 -13.87 7.69
CA SER A 29 -28.68 -14.69 8.73
C SER A 29 -27.85 -15.90 9.21
N GLY A 30 -26.65 -16.12 8.68
CA GLY A 30 -25.78 -17.24 9.05
C GLY A 30 -25.96 -18.52 8.21
N LYS A 31 -26.52 -18.41 7.00
CA LYS A 31 -26.81 -19.51 6.06
C LYS A 31 -25.60 -20.42 5.78
N THR A 32 -24.42 -19.83 5.61
CA THR A 32 -23.19 -20.57 5.25
C THR A 32 -22.84 -21.69 6.25
N ALA A 33 -22.80 -21.39 7.54
CA ALA A 33 -22.56 -22.43 8.55
C ALA A 33 -23.73 -23.44 8.65
N ALA A 34 -24.95 -23.02 8.28
CA ALA A 34 -26.14 -23.85 8.37
C ALA A 34 -26.10 -25.07 7.40
N PHE A 35 -25.46 -24.93 6.24
CA PHE A 35 -25.21 -26.06 5.34
C PHE A 35 -23.79 -26.66 5.45
N LEU A 36 -22.77 -25.86 5.79
CA LEU A 36 -21.40 -26.37 5.87
C LEU A 36 -21.20 -27.37 7.01
N ILE A 37 -21.78 -27.11 8.18
CA ILE A 37 -21.65 -27.99 9.35
C ILE A 37 -22.18 -29.40 9.05
N PRO A 38 -23.44 -29.60 8.60
CA PRO A 38 -23.94 -30.93 8.28
C PRO A 38 -23.22 -31.59 7.09
N LEU A 39 -22.80 -30.81 6.09
CA LEU A 39 -22.01 -31.31 4.96
C LEU A 39 -20.68 -31.90 5.43
N ILE A 40 -19.93 -31.15 6.24
CA ILE A 40 -18.62 -31.58 6.76
C ILE A 40 -18.77 -32.79 7.69
N ASP A 41 -19.75 -32.78 8.60
CA ASP A 41 -20.05 -33.92 9.48
C ASP A 41 -20.33 -35.19 8.68
N ARG A 42 -21.11 -35.10 7.60
CA ARG A 42 -21.41 -36.22 6.71
C ARG A 42 -20.16 -36.74 6.00
N LEU A 43 -19.35 -35.86 5.41
CA LEU A 43 -18.13 -36.28 4.71
C LEU A 43 -17.11 -36.91 5.67
N LEU A 44 -17.03 -36.45 6.91
CA LEU A 44 -16.17 -37.05 7.93
C LEU A 44 -16.63 -38.44 8.36
N LYS A 45 -17.95 -38.66 8.49
CA LYS A 45 -18.51 -39.95 8.93
C LYS A 45 -18.55 -41.00 7.83
N TYR A 46 -18.84 -40.60 6.59
CA TYR A 46 -19.18 -41.52 5.50
C TYR A 46 -18.29 -41.38 4.25
N GLY A 47 -17.39 -40.38 4.20
CA GLY A 47 -16.60 -40.05 3.01
C GLY A 47 -15.53 -41.07 2.62
N ASN A 48 -15.25 -42.09 3.43
CA ASN A 48 -14.21 -43.10 3.19
C ASN A 48 -14.74 -44.46 2.71
N GLN A 49 -16.06 -44.63 2.53
CA GLN A 49 -16.63 -45.95 2.23
C GLN A 49 -16.53 -46.38 0.74
N ASN A 50 -16.13 -45.47 -0.16
CA ASN A 50 -16.05 -45.71 -1.61
C ASN A 50 -14.64 -45.49 -2.20
N GLU A 51 -13.57 -45.87 -1.48
CA GLU A 51 -12.29 -46.12 -2.15
C GLU A 51 -12.35 -47.48 -2.88
N THR A 52 -13.04 -47.53 -4.02
CA THR A 52 -12.74 -48.55 -5.03
C THR A 52 -11.29 -48.35 -5.44
N LYS A 53 -10.42 -49.21 -4.91
CA LYS A 53 -9.08 -49.47 -5.45
C LYS A 53 -9.22 -49.62 -6.96
N ILE A 54 -8.80 -48.61 -7.71
CA ILE A 54 -8.45 -48.81 -9.12
C ILE A 54 -7.20 -49.68 -9.07
N GLU A 55 -7.42 -51.00 -9.11
CA GLU A 55 -6.37 -52.00 -9.19
C GLU A 55 -5.54 -51.72 -10.45
N SER A 56 -4.29 -51.33 -10.22
CA SER A 56 -3.24 -51.31 -11.23
C SER A 56 -2.86 -52.75 -11.57
N LYS A 57 -3.68 -53.42 -12.39
CA LYS A 57 -3.31 -54.66 -13.08
C LYS A 57 -3.07 -54.36 -14.55
N GLY A 58 -1.82 -54.48 -14.98
CA GLY A 58 -1.46 -54.46 -16.39
C GLY A 58 -0.06 -53.94 -16.66
N LYS A 59 0.96 -54.81 -16.49
CA LYS A 59 2.25 -54.62 -17.16
C LYS A 59 2.02 -54.68 -18.67
N GLY A 60 2.29 -53.58 -19.39
CA GLY A 60 2.52 -53.60 -20.83
C GLY A 60 1.78 -52.53 -21.63
N ARG A 61 2.58 -51.83 -22.44
CA ARG A 61 2.25 -50.88 -23.54
C ARG A 61 1.96 -49.42 -23.17
N LYS A 62 2.83 -48.55 -23.72
CA LYS A 62 2.60 -47.12 -23.99
C LYS A 62 1.21 -46.90 -24.58
N LYS A 63 0.35 -46.11 -23.92
CA LYS A 63 -0.80 -45.41 -24.50
C LYS A 63 -1.17 -44.22 -23.59
N ASP A 64 -1.17 -43.04 -24.20
CA ASP A 64 -1.86 -41.77 -23.88
C ASP A 64 -1.87 -41.21 -22.44
N LYS A 65 -1.43 -39.95 -22.33
CA LYS A 65 -1.63 -39.09 -21.15
C LYS A 65 -3.13 -38.84 -20.94
N GLU A 66 -3.86 -39.76 -20.34
CA GLU A 66 -5.22 -39.48 -19.87
C GLU A 66 -5.15 -38.51 -18.68
N LEU A 67 -5.85 -37.39 -18.81
CA LEU A 67 -5.98 -36.36 -17.79
C LEU A 67 -6.71 -36.95 -16.58
N LYS A 68 -6.05 -37.01 -15.42
CA LYS A 68 -6.66 -37.50 -14.17
C LYS A 68 -7.85 -36.61 -13.79
N SER A 69 -9.07 -37.13 -13.92
CA SER A 69 -10.31 -36.43 -13.52
C SER A 69 -10.48 -36.42 -11.99
N PHE A 70 -11.03 -35.35 -11.43
CA PHE A 70 -11.30 -35.21 -10.00
C PHE A 70 -12.79 -35.41 -9.68
N TYR A 71 -13.08 -36.15 -8.61
CA TYR A 71 -14.44 -36.56 -8.25
C TYR A 71 -14.87 -35.98 -6.89
N PRO A 72 -15.39 -34.73 -6.85
CA PRO A 72 -15.88 -34.14 -5.61
C PRO A 72 -17.05 -34.91 -4.98
N LYS A 73 -17.01 -35.03 -3.66
CA LYS A 73 -18.06 -35.64 -2.83
C LYS A 73 -19.17 -34.65 -2.49
N ALA A 74 -18.85 -33.35 -2.50
CA ALA A 74 -19.83 -32.29 -2.33
C ALA A 74 -19.61 -31.13 -3.31
N LEU A 75 -20.71 -30.55 -3.81
CA LEU A 75 -20.72 -29.36 -4.67
C LEU A 75 -21.45 -28.21 -3.99
N ILE A 76 -20.84 -27.03 -3.95
CA ILE A 76 -21.45 -25.78 -3.50
C ILE A 76 -21.44 -24.80 -4.67
N LEU A 77 -22.62 -24.55 -5.25
CA LEU A 77 -22.81 -23.72 -6.42
C LEU A 77 -23.29 -22.33 -6.02
N LEU A 78 -22.58 -21.30 -6.50
CA LEU A 78 -22.83 -19.89 -6.16
C LEU A 78 -22.87 -19.01 -7.43
N PRO A 79 -23.70 -17.96 -7.48
CA PRO A 79 -23.94 -17.20 -8.70
C PRO A 79 -22.79 -16.25 -9.09
N THR A 80 -21.94 -15.86 -8.13
CA THR A 80 -20.83 -14.92 -8.39
C THR A 80 -19.52 -15.41 -7.80
N ARG A 81 -18.42 -14.95 -8.42
CA ARG A 81 -17.05 -15.23 -7.96
C ARG A 81 -16.84 -14.78 -6.51
N GLU A 82 -17.34 -13.60 -6.18
CA GLU A 82 -17.13 -12.99 -4.87
C GLU A 82 -17.82 -13.82 -3.77
N LEU A 83 -19.02 -14.34 -4.05
CA LEU A 83 -19.74 -15.24 -3.14
C LEU A 83 -19.07 -16.62 -3.04
N ALA A 84 -18.55 -17.16 -4.16
CA ALA A 84 -17.74 -18.38 -4.18
C ALA A 84 -16.48 -18.26 -3.31
N GLN A 85 -15.75 -17.15 -3.44
CA GLN A 85 -14.55 -16.88 -2.63
C GLN A 85 -14.86 -16.65 -1.16
N GLN A 86 -16.01 -16.05 -0.83
CA GLN A 86 -16.45 -15.89 0.56
C GLN A 86 -16.78 -17.25 1.17
N THR A 87 -17.60 -18.05 0.48
CA THR A 87 -17.99 -19.38 0.95
C THR A 87 -16.80 -20.31 1.07
N TYR A 88 -15.88 -20.31 0.09
CA TYR A 88 -14.64 -21.10 0.16
C TYR A 88 -13.76 -20.75 1.36
N ARG A 89 -13.67 -19.47 1.74
CA ARG A 89 -12.97 -19.06 2.97
C ARG A 89 -13.63 -19.62 4.23
N GLU A 90 -14.95 -19.68 4.27
CA GLU A 90 -15.67 -20.32 5.38
C GLU A 90 -15.51 -21.84 5.37
N VAL A 91 -15.49 -22.49 4.21
CA VAL A 91 -15.15 -23.91 4.07
C VAL A 91 -13.76 -24.17 4.65
N LEU A 92 -12.74 -23.42 4.22
CA LEU A 92 -11.36 -23.57 4.73
C LEU A 92 -11.25 -23.44 6.25
N LYS A 93 -12.04 -22.54 6.86
CA LYS A 93 -12.07 -22.37 8.32
C LYS A 93 -12.69 -23.59 9.01
N LEU A 94 -13.80 -24.10 8.47
CA LEU A 94 -14.53 -25.21 9.09
C LEU A 94 -13.91 -26.59 8.79
N THR A 95 -13.14 -26.72 7.71
CA THR A 95 -12.37 -27.93 7.38
C THR A 95 -10.95 -27.91 7.94
N TYR A 96 -10.54 -26.84 8.65
CA TYR A 96 -9.22 -26.77 9.26
C TYR A 96 -8.99 -27.95 10.22
N ARG A 97 -7.88 -28.68 10.02
CA ARG A 97 -7.53 -29.94 10.73
C ARG A 97 -8.47 -31.12 10.50
N THR A 98 -9.23 -31.09 9.41
CA THR A 98 -9.93 -32.27 8.88
C THR A 98 -9.17 -32.87 7.69
N PRO A 99 -9.38 -34.15 7.33
CA PRO A 99 -8.80 -34.72 6.11
C PRO A 99 -9.46 -34.23 4.82
N LEU A 100 -10.53 -33.43 4.90
CA LEU A 100 -11.28 -32.98 3.73
C LEU A 100 -10.52 -31.91 2.96
N VAL A 101 -10.38 -32.09 1.64
CA VAL A 101 -9.69 -31.14 0.77
C VAL A 101 -10.71 -30.29 0.01
N PRO A 102 -10.92 -29.02 0.39
CA PRO A 102 -11.78 -28.13 -0.37
C PRO A 102 -11.05 -27.57 -1.59
N ALA A 103 -11.78 -27.34 -2.68
CA ALA A 103 -11.29 -26.69 -3.89
C ALA A 103 -12.24 -25.58 -4.34
N LEU A 104 -11.69 -24.60 -5.08
CA LEU A 104 -12.41 -23.44 -5.58
C LEU A 104 -12.28 -23.31 -7.10
N VAL A 105 -13.42 -23.26 -7.78
CA VAL A 105 -13.49 -23.15 -9.25
C VAL A 105 -14.41 -21.99 -9.65
N HIS A 106 -13.84 -20.91 -10.16
CA HIS A 106 -14.65 -19.77 -10.58
C HIS A 106 -14.09 -19.01 -11.78
N GLY A 107 -14.97 -18.27 -12.47
CA GLY A 107 -14.60 -17.38 -13.58
C GLY A 107 -13.74 -16.18 -13.14
N GLY A 108 -13.27 -15.38 -14.10
CA GLY A 108 -12.51 -14.15 -13.81
C GLY A 108 -10.99 -14.31 -13.70
N HIS A 109 -10.45 -15.47 -14.08
CA HIS A 109 -9.03 -15.68 -14.37
C HIS A 109 -8.90 -16.19 -15.82
N ASN A 110 -8.07 -15.53 -16.63
CA ASN A 110 -7.85 -15.88 -18.04
C ASN A 110 -7.14 -17.24 -18.20
N ASN A 111 -6.36 -17.64 -17.19
CA ASN A 111 -5.71 -18.94 -17.12
C ASN A 111 -6.40 -19.78 -16.02
N TYR A 112 -6.96 -20.93 -16.38
CA TYR A 112 -7.54 -21.87 -15.40
C TYR A 112 -6.51 -22.90 -14.88
N ALA A 113 -5.28 -22.92 -15.43
CA ALA A 113 -4.21 -23.83 -15.00
C ALA A 113 -3.86 -23.73 -13.49
N PRO A 114 -3.88 -22.55 -12.83
CA PRO A 114 -3.71 -22.48 -11.38
C PRO A 114 -4.84 -23.17 -10.61
N GLN A 115 -6.07 -23.11 -11.12
CA GLN A 115 -7.22 -23.81 -10.52
C GLN A 115 -7.09 -25.33 -10.73
N VAL A 116 -6.61 -25.77 -11.90
CA VAL A 116 -6.27 -27.20 -12.14
C VAL A 116 -5.13 -27.67 -11.25
N ALA A 117 -4.11 -26.84 -11.05
CA ALA A 117 -3.00 -27.15 -10.14
C ALA A 117 -3.50 -27.30 -8.70
N GLY A 118 -4.42 -26.43 -8.26
CA GLY A 118 -5.07 -26.54 -6.95
C GLY A 118 -5.83 -27.86 -6.76
N LEU A 119 -6.52 -28.35 -7.79
CA LEU A 119 -7.23 -29.62 -7.75
C LEU A 119 -6.30 -30.83 -7.58
N LYS A 120 -5.02 -30.74 -7.99
CA LYS A 120 -4.05 -31.85 -7.82
C LYS A 120 -3.83 -32.26 -6.37
N HIS A 121 -4.16 -31.40 -5.42
CA HIS A 121 -4.07 -31.69 -3.98
C HIS A 121 -5.27 -32.48 -3.44
N GLY A 122 -6.30 -32.73 -4.26
CA GLY A 122 -7.56 -33.35 -3.85
C GLY A 122 -8.73 -32.38 -4.01
N CYS A 123 -9.94 -32.93 -4.04
CA CYS A 123 -11.18 -32.16 -4.18
C CYS A 123 -12.33 -32.97 -3.58
N ASP A 124 -12.51 -32.91 -2.26
CA ASP A 124 -13.66 -33.50 -1.57
C ASP A 124 -14.87 -32.55 -1.59
N ILE A 125 -14.62 -31.25 -1.39
CA ILE A 125 -15.64 -30.19 -1.39
C ILE A 125 -15.32 -29.18 -2.49
N LEU A 126 -16.14 -29.14 -3.53
CA LEU A 126 -15.98 -28.20 -4.64
C LEU A 126 -16.88 -26.99 -4.45
N VAL A 127 -16.30 -25.81 -4.28
CA VAL A 127 -17.01 -24.52 -4.33
C VAL A 127 -16.86 -23.95 -5.72
N ALA A 128 -17.97 -23.69 -6.42
CA ALA A 128 -17.90 -23.30 -7.82
C ALA A 128 -18.94 -22.27 -8.29
N THR A 129 -18.59 -21.59 -9.39
CA THR A 129 -19.54 -20.79 -10.19
C THR A 129 -19.90 -21.53 -11.50
N PRO A 130 -21.15 -21.45 -11.99
CA PRO A 130 -21.64 -22.33 -13.07
C PRO A 130 -20.76 -22.39 -14.33
N LEU A 131 -20.42 -21.22 -14.91
CA LEU A 131 -19.74 -21.17 -16.21
C LEU A 131 -18.37 -21.86 -16.20
N ARG A 132 -17.56 -21.63 -15.16
CA ARG A 132 -16.22 -22.23 -15.06
C ARG A 132 -16.29 -23.72 -14.70
N LEU A 133 -17.31 -24.14 -13.95
CA LEU A 133 -17.51 -25.56 -13.65
C LEU A 133 -17.82 -26.36 -14.91
N ILE A 134 -18.74 -25.88 -15.75
CA ILE A 134 -19.06 -26.50 -17.04
C ILE A 134 -17.82 -26.62 -17.94
N GLU A 135 -17.00 -25.56 -18.00
CA GLU A 135 -15.74 -25.57 -18.75
C GLU A 135 -14.79 -26.69 -18.26
N MET A 136 -14.68 -26.88 -16.95
CA MET A 136 -13.85 -27.95 -16.37
C MET A 136 -14.44 -29.35 -16.56
N MET A 137 -15.76 -29.48 -16.56
CA MET A 137 -16.45 -30.75 -16.84
C MET A 137 -16.33 -31.16 -18.30
N LYS A 138 -16.48 -30.20 -19.24
CA LYS A 138 -16.29 -30.43 -20.68
C LYS A 138 -14.86 -30.86 -21.02
N ASN A 139 -13.88 -30.33 -20.29
CA ASN A 139 -12.48 -30.72 -20.41
C ASN A 139 -12.12 -31.97 -19.59
N SER A 140 -13.10 -32.71 -19.05
CA SER A 140 -12.92 -33.91 -18.22
C SER A 140 -12.03 -33.72 -16.98
N VAL A 141 -11.85 -32.48 -16.51
CA VAL A 141 -11.06 -32.16 -15.31
C VAL A 141 -11.83 -32.51 -14.05
N ILE A 142 -13.14 -32.28 -14.03
CA ILE A 142 -14.03 -32.55 -12.88
C ILE A 142 -15.17 -33.44 -13.33
N ASN A 143 -15.50 -34.43 -12.51
CA ASN A 143 -16.65 -35.30 -12.69
C ASN A 143 -17.51 -35.33 -11.41
N LEU A 144 -18.78 -34.95 -11.54
CA LEU A 144 -19.69 -34.77 -10.41
C LEU A 144 -20.44 -36.04 -10.00
N SER A 145 -20.17 -37.19 -10.62
CA SER A 145 -20.87 -38.45 -10.35
C SER A 145 -20.73 -38.99 -8.93
N GLN A 146 -19.80 -38.46 -8.13
CA GLN A 146 -19.63 -38.82 -6.72
C GLN A 146 -20.14 -37.74 -5.74
N SER A 147 -20.74 -36.66 -6.26
CA SER A 147 -21.23 -35.54 -5.44
C SER A 147 -22.57 -35.88 -4.76
N THR A 148 -22.50 -36.56 -3.62
CA THR A 148 -23.65 -36.98 -2.81
C THR A 148 -24.26 -35.86 -1.97
N PHE A 149 -23.63 -34.69 -1.92
CA PHE A 149 -24.15 -33.50 -1.24
C PHE A 149 -24.04 -32.26 -2.15
N SER A 150 -25.16 -31.61 -2.44
CA SER A 150 -25.22 -30.44 -3.31
C SER A 150 -25.85 -29.25 -2.61
N VAL A 151 -25.23 -28.08 -2.71
CA VAL A 151 -25.73 -26.81 -2.15
C VAL A 151 -25.87 -25.79 -3.26
N MET A 152 -27.04 -25.13 -3.33
CA MET A 152 -27.29 -23.98 -4.19
C MET A 152 -27.62 -22.77 -3.30
N ASP A 153 -26.66 -21.87 -3.11
CA ASP A 153 -26.87 -20.67 -2.31
C ASP A 153 -27.16 -19.46 -3.20
N GLU A 154 -28.06 -18.59 -2.73
CA GLU A 154 -28.69 -17.53 -3.53
C GLU A 154 -29.41 -18.08 -4.79
N SER A 155 -30.24 -19.11 -4.59
CA SER A 155 -30.93 -19.87 -5.66
C SER A 155 -31.81 -19.00 -6.58
N ASP A 156 -32.40 -17.93 -6.05
CA ASP A 156 -33.13 -16.92 -6.83
C ASP A 156 -32.23 -16.20 -7.84
N ARG A 157 -30.96 -15.95 -7.50
CA ARG A 157 -29.98 -15.33 -8.41
C ARG A 157 -29.40 -16.30 -9.42
N LEU A 158 -29.24 -17.58 -9.05
CA LEU A 158 -28.86 -18.64 -9.99
C LEU A 158 -29.88 -18.80 -11.13
N LEU A 159 -31.12 -18.37 -10.89
CA LEU A 159 -32.25 -18.40 -11.84
C LEU A 159 -32.52 -17.11 -12.62
N ASP A 160 -32.31 -15.95 -12.01
CA ASP A 160 -32.61 -14.65 -12.64
C ASP A 160 -31.56 -14.20 -13.67
N SER A 161 -30.42 -14.89 -13.70
CA SER A 161 -29.27 -14.56 -14.53
C SER A 161 -29.18 -15.46 -15.77
N SER A 162 -28.23 -15.17 -16.66
CA SER A 162 -27.84 -16.05 -17.78
C SER A 162 -27.38 -17.46 -17.36
N PHE A 163 -27.41 -17.80 -16.06
CA PHE A 163 -26.91 -19.03 -15.46
C PHE A 163 -27.95 -20.14 -15.30
N ALA A 164 -29.24 -19.91 -15.58
CA ALA A 164 -30.29 -20.93 -15.39
C ALA A 164 -30.02 -22.22 -16.20
N HIS A 165 -29.75 -22.08 -17.50
CA HIS A 165 -29.38 -23.21 -18.38
C HIS A 165 -28.12 -23.93 -17.88
N GLN A 166 -27.12 -23.16 -17.45
CA GLN A 166 -25.83 -23.68 -16.98
C GLN A 166 -25.99 -24.43 -15.64
N THR A 167 -26.86 -23.95 -14.76
CA THR A 167 -27.18 -24.60 -13.49
C THR A 167 -27.88 -25.93 -13.77
N GLY A 168 -28.85 -25.97 -14.69
CA GLY A 168 -29.47 -27.22 -15.15
C GLY A 168 -28.44 -28.20 -15.72
N GLU A 169 -27.54 -27.75 -16.61
CA GLU A 169 -26.47 -28.59 -17.19
C GLU A 169 -25.60 -29.24 -16.10
N ILE A 170 -25.20 -28.48 -15.07
CA ILE A 170 -24.39 -29.01 -13.95
C ILE A 170 -25.16 -30.06 -13.15
N ILE A 171 -26.44 -29.82 -12.90
CA ILE A 171 -27.25 -30.67 -12.04
C ILE A 171 -27.53 -32.03 -12.69
N THR A 172 -27.69 -32.07 -14.03
CA THR A 172 -27.84 -33.34 -14.76
C THR A 172 -26.63 -34.27 -14.64
N GLN A 173 -25.49 -33.73 -14.19
CA GLN A 173 -24.24 -34.48 -14.01
C GLN A 173 -24.02 -34.93 -12.56
N LEU A 174 -24.94 -34.55 -11.64
CA LEU A 174 -24.96 -35.05 -10.27
C LEU A 174 -25.66 -36.43 -10.22
N PRO A 175 -25.46 -37.22 -9.15
CA PRO A 175 -26.23 -38.44 -8.90
C PRO A 175 -27.75 -38.21 -8.91
N ALA A 176 -28.50 -39.29 -9.08
CA ALA A 176 -29.96 -39.28 -9.01
C ALA A 176 -30.45 -38.65 -7.69
N LYS A 177 -31.64 -38.04 -7.69
CA LYS A 177 -32.18 -37.30 -6.54
C LYS A 177 -32.25 -38.16 -5.27
N GLU A 178 -32.46 -39.45 -5.45
CA GLU A 178 -32.58 -40.47 -4.40
C GLU A 178 -31.23 -40.79 -3.73
N GLU A 179 -30.11 -40.52 -4.42
CA GLU A 179 -28.75 -40.84 -4.01
C GLU A 179 -27.97 -39.65 -3.44
N ARG A 180 -28.57 -38.44 -3.44
CA ARG A 180 -27.93 -37.22 -2.94
C ARG A 180 -28.83 -36.42 -2.01
N THR A 181 -28.21 -35.56 -1.21
CA THR A 181 -28.90 -34.50 -0.50
C THR A 181 -28.70 -33.19 -1.23
N THR A 182 -29.79 -32.50 -1.54
CA THR A 182 -29.76 -31.19 -2.17
C THR A 182 -30.31 -30.14 -1.21
N VAL A 183 -29.55 -29.06 -1.04
CA VAL A 183 -29.89 -27.96 -0.13
C VAL A 183 -29.90 -26.64 -0.90
N MET A 184 -31.05 -25.95 -0.88
CA MET A 184 -31.24 -24.67 -1.54
C MET A 184 -31.41 -23.56 -0.50
N PHE A 185 -30.65 -22.48 -0.65
CA PHE A 185 -30.85 -21.25 0.11
C PHE A 185 -31.26 -20.12 -0.83
N SER A 186 -32.30 -19.39 -0.45
CA SER A 186 -32.77 -18.24 -1.21
C SER A 186 -33.25 -17.11 -0.31
N ALA A 187 -33.15 -15.87 -0.78
CA ALA A 187 -33.76 -14.74 -0.10
C ALA A 187 -35.27 -14.67 -0.37
N THR A 188 -35.73 -15.23 -1.49
CA THR A 188 -37.13 -15.15 -1.94
C THR A 188 -37.68 -16.53 -2.30
N TYR A 189 -39.01 -16.66 -2.35
CA TYR A 189 -39.68 -17.90 -2.74
C TYR A 189 -40.63 -17.63 -3.91
N THR A 190 -40.05 -17.22 -5.05
CA THR A 190 -40.78 -16.86 -6.26
C THR A 190 -41.18 -18.11 -7.08
N ASN A 191 -42.08 -17.95 -8.05
CA ASN A 191 -42.48 -19.04 -8.96
C ASN A 191 -41.29 -19.70 -9.68
N LYS A 192 -40.21 -18.95 -9.95
CA LYS A 192 -38.99 -19.51 -10.53
C LYS A 192 -38.27 -20.44 -9.55
N VAL A 193 -38.16 -20.04 -8.29
CA VAL A 193 -37.56 -20.86 -7.22
C VAL A 193 -38.40 -22.11 -6.98
N ILE A 194 -39.73 -22.01 -7.05
CA ILE A 194 -40.64 -23.15 -6.97
C ILE A 194 -40.35 -24.15 -8.10
N GLY A 195 -40.17 -23.68 -9.34
CA GLY A 195 -39.78 -24.55 -10.45
C GLY A 195 -38.49 -25.33 -10.19
N LEU A 196 -37.47 -24.73 -9.59
CA LEU A 196 -36.25 -25.46 -9.21
C LEU A 196 -36.45 -26.44 -8.06
N VAL A 197 -37.30 -26.10 -7.10
CA VAL A 197 -37.63 -27.02 -6.00
C VAL A 197 -38.23 -28.30 -6.57
N GLU A 198 -39.19 -28.18 -7.48
CA GLU A 198 -39.82 -29.31 -8.16
C GLU A 198 -38.81 -30.06 -9.05
N GLU A 199 -37.97 -29.34 -9.77
CA GLU A 199 -36.98 -29.93 -10.69
C GLU A 199 -35.82 -30.62 -9.96
N PHE A 200 -35.36 -30.10 -8.82
CA PHE A 200 -34.08 -30.51 -8.22
C PHE A 200 -34.16 -31.15 -6.85
N LEU A 201 -35.19 -30.87 -6.06
CA LEU A 201 -35.40 -31.51 -4.76
C LEU A 201 -36.33 -32.72 -4.94
N ARG A 202 -36.32 -33.61 -3.94
CA ARG A 202 -37.30 -34.68 -3.80
C ARG A 202 -38.67 -34.16 -3.38
N ASN A 203 -39.68 -34.99 -3.59
CA ASN A 203 -41.07 -34.65 -3.27
C ASN A 203 -41.31 -34.44 -1.76
N ASP A 204 -40.49 -35.06 -0.91
CA ASP A 204 -40.56 -35.00 0.56
C ASP A 204 -39.60 -33.94 1.17
N HIS A 205 -39.14 -32.97 0.38
CA HIS A 205 -38.28 -31.89 0.86
C HIS A 205 -38.94 -31.04 1.95
N VAL A 206 -38.10 -30.45 2.82
CA VAL A 206 -38.55 -29.55 3.88
C VAL A 206 -38.36 -28.09 3.44
N LYS A 207 -39.38 -27.26 3.63
CA LYS A 207 -39.29 -25.80 3.46
C LYS A 207 -39.14 -25.11 4.82
N LEU A 208 -38.01 -24.46 5.04
CA LEU A 208 -37.72 -23.66 6.22
C LEU A 208 -37.84 -22.17 5.88
N THR A 209 -38.83 -21.47 6.45
CA THR A 209 -39.00 -20.02 6.24
C THR A 209 -38.65 -19.27 7.53
N ILE A 210 -37.74 -18.31 7.45
CA ILE A 210 -37.36 -17.45 8.58
C ILE A 210 -37.63 -16.00 8.20
N THR A 211 -38.79 -15.50 8.65
CA THR A 211 -39.22 -14.12 8.44
C THR A 211 -38.77 -13.23 9.60
N ARG A 212 -38.28 -12.04 9.28
CA ARG A 212 -38.38 -10.87 10.16
C ARG A 212 -39.59 -10.06 9.71
N SER A 213 -40.48 -9.72 10.62
CA SER A 213 -41.57 -8.77 10.35
C SER A 213 -40.97 -7.38 10.09
N LEU A 214 -41.55 -6.64 9.13
CA LEU A 214 -41.29 -5.21 8.99
C LEU A 214 -41.62 -4.51 10.32
N PRO A 215 -40.90 -3.46 10.73
CA PRO A 215 -41.19 -2.75 11.96
C PRO A 215 -42.64 -2.24 11.95
N PRO A 216 -43.41 -2.40 13.04
CA PRO A 216 -44.83 -1.98 13.08
C PRO A 216 -45.02 -0.47 12.84
N ASN A 217 -43.97 0.33 13.01
CA ASN A 217 -44.00 1.79 12.84
C ASN A 217 -43.59 2.26 11.43
N LEU A 218 -43.57 1.37 10.42
CA LEU A 218 -43.24 1.72 9.04
C LEU A 218 -44.50 2.15 8.27
N HIS A 219 -44.67 3.46 8.08
CA HIS A 219 -45.71 4.01 7.20
C HIS A 219 -45.22 4.03 5.75
N GLN A 220 -45.99 3.41 4.83
CA GLN A 220 -45.66 3.32 3.41
C GLN A 220 -46.71 4.06 2.59
N LEU A 221 -46.26 4.96 1.72
CA LEU A 221 -47.10 5.73 0.81
C LEU A 221 -46.64 5.48 -0.63
N PHE A 222 -47.58 5.24 -1.53
CA PHE A 222 -47.31 4.93 -2.94
C PHE A 222 -47.86 6.05 -3.83
N TYR A 223 -47.02 6.58 -4.71
CA TYR A 223 -47.40 7.61 -5.68
C TYR A 223 -47.19 7.07 -7.10
N TRP A 224 -48.25 7.06 -7.90
CA TRP A 224 -48.18 6.66 -9.30
C TRP A 224 -47.69 7.83 -10.15
N VAL A 225 -46.54 7.66 -10.79
CA VAL A 225 -45.92 8.68 -11.65
C VAL A 225 -45.31 8.04 -12.88
N GLY A 226 -45.37 8.73 -14.02
CA GLY A 226 -44.64 8.31 -15.23
C GLY A 226 -43.13 8.30 -15.01
N GLU A 227 -42.40 7.43 -15.71
CA GLU A 227 -40.95 7.21 -15.51
C GLU A 227 -40.13 8.52 -15.60
N THR A 228 -40.48 9.41 -16.54
CA THR A 228 -39.83 10.72 -16.73
C THR A 228 -40.25 11.77 -15.70
N ALA A 229 -41.42 11.59 -15.07
CA ALA A 229 -41.98 12.50 -14.07
C ALA A 229 -41.56 12.16 -12.63
N LYS A 230 -40.85 11.04 -12.41
CA LYS A 230 -40.38 10.61 -11.07
C LYS A 230 -39.56 11.67 -10.35
N TYR A 231 -38.77 12.47 -11.08
CA TYR A 231 -37.95 13.52 -10.49
C TYR A 231 -38.80 14.69 -9.95
N GLU A 232 -39.75 15.18 -10.75
CA GLU A 232 -40.67 16.25 -10.31
C GLU A 232 -41.64 15.73 -9.22
N GLY A 233 -42.09 14.48 -9.32
CA GLY A 233 -42.85 13.82 -8.26
C GLY A 233 -42.08 13.74 -6.95
N LEU A 234 -40.78 13.41 -6.99
CA LEU A 234 -39.93 13.40 -5.79
C LEU A 234 -39.79 14.80 -5.19
N LYS A 235 -39.57 15.85 -6.00
CA LYS A 235 -39.53 17.24 -5.51
C LYS A 235 -40.82 17.64 -4.80
N TRP A 236 -41.96 17.27 -5.38
CA TRP A 236 -43.26 17.51 -4.78
C TRP A 236 -43.41 16.76 -3.45
N VAL A 237 -43.04 15.47 -3.38
CA VAL A 237 -43.08 14.71 -2.12
C VAL A 237 -42.18 15.34 -1.06
N LEU A 238 -40.96 15.77 -1.42
CA LEU A 238 -40.04 16.44 -0.49
C LEU A 238 -40.59 17.77 0.02
N SER A 239 -41.37 18.50 -0.78
CA SER A 239 -42.00 19.76 -0.34
C SER A 239 -43.16 19.56 0.64
N GLN A 240 -43.73 18.36 0.71
CA GLN A 240 -44.79 18.01 1.67
C GLN A 240 -44.24 17.52 3.03
N ILE A 241 -42.92 17.32 3.15
CA ILE A 241 -42.29 16.78 4.36
C ILE A 241 -41.88 17.94 5.29
N ASP A 242 -42.21 17.82 6.58
CA ASP A 242 -41.89 18.82 7.61
C ASP A 242 -40.37 19.09 7.69
N LEU A 243 -40.00 20.38 7.72
CA LEU A 243 -38.63 20.89 7.65
C LEU A 243 -37.75 20.48 8.85
N LYS A 244 -38.31 19.80 9.85
CA LYS A 244 -37.59 19.29 11.04
C LYS A 244 -36.88 17.96 10.81
N ILE A 245 -37.09 17.26 9.68
CA ILE A 245 -36.40 16.00 9.37
C ILE A 245 -34.99 16.27 8.82
N SER A 246 -33.96 15.99 9.62
CA SER A 246 -32.56 16.31 9.27
C SER A 246 -31.88 15.38 8.25
N LYS A 247 -32.46 14.20 7.95
CA LYS A 247 -31.87 13.21 7.03
C LYS A 247 -32.94 12.39 6.31
N ILE A 248 -32.86 12.36 4.98
CA ILE A 248 -33.73 11.57 4.09
C ILE A 248 -32.83 10.69 3.22
N VAL A 249 -33.22 9.44 2.99
CA VAL A 249 -32.52 8.50 2.10
C VAL A 249 -33.41 8.18 0.91
N VAL A 250 -32.94 8.51 -0.29
CA VAL A 250 -33.64 8.18 -1.55
C VAL A 250 -32.94 6.99 -2.19
N PHE A 251 -33.67 5.87 -2.29
CA PHE A 251 -33.15 4.65 -2.92
C PHE A 251 -33.42 4.67 -4.42
N SER A 252 -32.42 4.29 -5.22
CA SER A 252 -32.54 4.08 -6.66
C SER A 252 -31.95 2.71 -7.01
N ASN A 253 -32.56 2.03 -7.98
CA ASN A 253 -32.19 0.65 -8.34
C ASN A 253 -30.79 0.51 -8.98
N LYS A 254 -30.11 1.60 -9.37
CA LYS A 254 -28.79 1.56 -10.04
C LYS A 254 -27.83 2.63 -9.52
N LYS A 255 -26.66 2.23 -8.99
CA LYS A 255 -25.59 3.10 -8.39
C LYS A 255 -25.19 4.29 -9.26
N ARG A 256 -24.69 4.00 -10.46
CA ARG A 256 -25.31 4.48 -11.67
C ARG A 256 -25.86 5.94 -11.57
N THR A 257 -27.18 5.98 -11.28
CA THR A 257 -28.20 7.05 -11.42
C THR A 257 -27.98 8.19 -10.44
N CYS A 258 -27.11 7.97 -9.46
CA CYS A 258 -26.76 8.97 -8.46
C CYS A 258 -25.75 10.01 -8.99
N ASP A 259 -24.82 9.68 -9.91
CA ASP A 259 -23.62 10.51 -10.12
C ASP A 259 -23.26 10.89 -11.59
N SER A 260 -23.95 10.38 -12.63
CA SER A 260 -23.56 10.63 -14.05
C SER A 260 -24.76 10.67 -15.00
N LYS A 261 -24.76 11.60 -15.97
CA LYS A 261 -25.78 11.71 -17.03
C LYS A 261 -25.84 10.40 -17.84
N LYS A 262 -27.02 9.80 -17.90
CA LYS A 262 -27.28 8.55 -18.63
C LYS A 262 -27.85 8.88 -20.01
N ILE A 263 -27.27 8.29 -21.05
CA ILE A 263 -27.71 8.41 -22.45
C ILE A 263 -28.06 7.00 -22.93
N GLY A 264 -29.36 6.73 -23.07
CA GLY A 264 -29.89 5.39 -23.30
C GLY A 264 -29.38 4.38 -22.26
N ASN A 265 -28.60 3.39 -22.69
CA ASN A 265 -28.01 2.36 -21.80
C ASN A 265 -26.61 2.70 -21.28
N TYR A 266 -25.95 3.67 -21.88
CA TYR A 266 -24.60 4.06 -21.52
C TYR A 266 -24.61 5.31 -20.67
N ARG A 267 -23.49 5.58 -20.01
CA ARG A 267 -23.26 6.87 -19.35
C ARG A 267 -21.87 7.33 -19.65
N VAL A 268 -21.68 8.62 -19.45
CA VAL A 268 -20.51 9.35 -19.89
C VAL A 268 -19.72 9.83 -18.69
N ASP A 269 -18.41 10.05 -18.88
CA ASP A 269 -17.50 10.44 -17.80
C ASP A 269 -17.63 11.91 -17.41
N GLY A 270 -18.05 12.76 -18.36
CA GLY A 270 -18.40 14.17 -18.14
C GLY A 270 -19.55 14.63 -19.02
N TRP A 271 -20.21 15.72 -18.63
CA TRP A 271 -21.38 16.25 -19.31
C TRP A 271 -21.44 17.79 -19.23
N ILE A 272 -21.62 18.44 -20.39
CA ILE A 272 -21.80 19.89 -20.52
C ILE A 272 -23.20 20.13 -21.12
N GLU A 273 -24.13 20.58 -20.28
CA GLU A 273 -25.56 20.67 -20.63
C GLU A 273 -25.82 21.69 -21.76
N GLU A 274 -25.15 22.86 -21.71
CA GLU A 274 -25.31 23.96 -22.68
C GLU A 274 -24.94 23.55 -24.13
N GLN A 275 -24.00 22.62 -24.27
CA GLN A 275 -23.48 22.17 -25.57
C GLN A 275 -24.02 20.79 -25.98
N GLN A 276 -24.83 20.15 -25.13
CA GLN A 276 -25.20 18.74 -25.24
C GLN A 276 -23.96 17.86 -25.56
N LEU A 277 -22.87 18.12 -24.83
CA LEU A 277 -21.57 17.50 -25.06
C LEU A 277 -21.25 16.50 -23.95
N ALA A 278 -21.08 15.25 -24.36
CA ALA A 278 -20.54 14.17 -23.54
C ALA A 278 -19.01 14.15 -23.62
N ILE A 279 -18.36 13.97 -22.48
CA ILE A 279 -16.92 13.78 -22.38
C ILE A 279 -16.67 12.32 -21.95
N GLU A 280 -15.79 11.63 -22.68
CA GLU A 280 -15.29 10.30 -22.31
C GLU A 280 -13.77 10.36 -22.11
N VAL A 281 -13.28 9.76 -21.03
CA VAL A 281 -11.86 9.68 -20.71
C VAL A 281 -11.42 8.23 -20.70
N ASN A 282 -10.77 7.81 -21.80
CA ASN A 282 -10.38 6.42 -21.99
C ASN A 282 -8.96 6.17 -21.45
N GLY A 283 -8.86 5.27 -20.47
CA GLY A 283 -7.59 4.67 -20.04
C GLY A 283 -6.94 3.87 -21.17
N CYS A 284 -5.67 4.15 -21.50
CA CYS A 284 -5.05 3.58 -22.70
C CYS A 284 -4.96 2.06 -22.65
N ALA A 285 -4.58 1.51 -21.49
CA ALA A 285 -4.47 0.07 -21.27
C ALA A 285 -5.83 -0.63 -21.24
N TRP A 286 -6.85 0.02 -20.67
CA TRP A 286 -8.16 -0.61 -20.52
C TRP A 286 -8.99 -0.59 -21.80
N HIS A 287 -8.83 0.44 -22.63
CA HIS A 287 -9.59 0.65 -23.87
C HIS A 287 -8.79 0.35 -25.14
N GLY A 288 -7.49 0.02 -25.03
CA GLY A 288 -6.65 -0.36 -26.16
C GLY A 288 -6.38 0.79 -27.12
N CYS A 289 -5.83 1.90 -26.63
CA CYS A 289 -5.50 3.08 -27.45
C CYS A 289 -4.69 2.67 -28.69
N SER A 290 -5.10 3.10 -29.89
CA SER A 290 -4.40 2.75 -31.14
C SER A 290 -2.95 3.24 -31.22
N ARG A 291 -2.56 4.25 -30.41
CA ARG A 291 -1.19 4.73 -30.32
C ARG A 291 -0.33 3.89 -29.36
N CYS A 292 -0.87 3.54 -28.19
CA CYS A 292 -0.13 2.78 -27.17
C CYS A 292 -0.21 1.26 -27.36
N TYR A 293 -1.29 0.78 -27.98
CA TYR A 293 -1.66 -0.62 -28.18
C TYR A 293 -2.13 -0.83 -29.64
N PRO A 294 -1.20 -0.68 -30.62
CA PRO A 294 -1.54 -0.66 -32.04
C PRO A 294 -2.02 -2.02 -32.56
N HIS A 295 -1.53 -3.12 -31.99
CA HIS A 295 -1.87 -4.46 -32.45
C HIS A 295 -3.20 -4.94 -31.86
N ASP A 296 -4.16 -5.28 -32.73
CA ASP A 296 -5.51 -5.70 -32.34
C ASP A 296 -5.54 -6.95 -31.46
N ASN A 297 -4.55 -7.84 -31.62
CA ASN A 297 -4.44 -9.09 -30.86
C ASN A 297 -3.87 -8.89 -29.45
N THR A 298 -3.43 -7.69 -29.09
CA THR A 298 -2.91 -7.41 -27.75
C THR A 298 -3.99 -7.63 -26.72
N ILE A 299 -3.76 -8.53 -25.77
CA ILE A 299 -4.69 -8.74 -24.66
C ILE A 299 -4.57 -7.54 -23.72
N LEU A 300 -5.69 -6.97 -23.31
CA LEU A 300 -5.74 -5.86 -22.36
C LEU A 300 -5.96 -6.40 -20.93
N PRO A 301 -5.75 -5.59 -19.87
CA PRO A 301 -5.97 -6.03 -18.48
C PRO A 301 -7.40 -6.51 -18.18
N ASN A 302 -8.37 -6.16 -19.03
CA ASN A 302 -9.75 -6.64 -18.96
C ASN A 302 -9.97 -8.03 -19.60
N GLY A 303 -8.91 -8.68 -20.09
CA GLY A 303 -8.92 -10.01 -20.71
C GLY A 303 -9.38 -10.06 -22.17
N LYS A 304 -9.75 -8.93 -22.79
CA LYS A 304 -10.13 -8.85 -24.20
C LYS A 304 -8.96 -8.39 -25.07
N SER A 305 -9.03 -8.67 -26.37
CA SER A 305 -8.09 -8.10 -27.33
C SER A 305 -8.34 -6.59 -27.55
N ALA A 306 -7.30 -5.83 -27.87
CA ALA A 306 -7.38 -4.39 -28.12
C ALA A 306 -8.34 -4.07 -29.26
N GLY A 307 -8.30 -4.84 -30.34
CA GLY A 307 -9.22 -4.69 -31.48
C GLY A 307 -10.67 -4.90 -31.05
N LYS A 308 -10.94 -5.94 -30.24
CA LYS A 308 -12.30 -6.22 -29.75
C LYS A 308 -12.82 -5.13 -28.82
N GLN A 309 -11.96 -4.62 -27.94
CA GLN A 309 -12.34 -3.55 -27.02
C GLN A 309 -12.62 -2.25 -27.77
N ARG A 310 -11.78 -1.88 -28.76
CA ARG A 310 -12.02 -0.71 -29.63
C ARG A 310 -13.33 -0.82 -30.41
N GLU A 311 -13.67 -2.01 -30.90
CA GLU A 311 -14.95 -2.26 -31.59
C GLU A 311 -16.15 -2.02 -30.64
N LEU A 312 -16.07 -2.51 -29.39
CA LEU A 312 -17.11 -2.31 -28.38
C LEU A 312 -17.25 -0.83 -28.00
N ASP A 313 -16.13 -0.13 -27.81
CA ASP A 313 -16.15 1.30 -27.50
C ASP A 313 -16.72 2.12 -28.66
N LYS A 314 -16.38 1.77 -29.92
CA LYS A 314 -16.98 2.38 -31.11
C LYS A 314 -18.50 2.20 -31.15
N LYS A 315 -18.99 0.97 -30.93
CA LYS A 315 -20.44 0.70 -30.86
C LYS A 315 -21.15 1.51 -29.78
N ARG A 316 -20.52 1.67 -28.62
CA ARG A 316 -21.02 2.53 -27.54
C ARG A 316 -21.08 4.00 -27.95
N MET A 317 -20.01 4.51 -28.56
CA MET A 317 -19.94 5.92 -28.97
C MET A 317 -20.93 6.23 -30.09
N ASP A 318 -21.07 5.35 -31.09
CA ASP A 318 -22.02 5.51 -32.18
C ASP A 318 -23.46 5.53 -31.65
N PHE A 319 -23.78 4.69 -30.67
CA PHE A 319 -25.08 4.73 -29.97
C PHE A 319 -25.31 6.06 -29.25
N ILE A 320 -24.30 6.62 -28.58
CA ILE A 320 -24.43 7.91 -27.89
C ILE A 320 -24.66 9.04 -28.90
N LYS A 321 -23.92 9.07 -30.00
CA LYS A 321 -24.07 10.06 -31.08
C LYS A 321 -25.46 10.02 -31.73
N GLN A 322 -26.06 8.84 -31.87
CA GLN A 322 -27.42 8.68 -32.40
C GLN A 322 -28.50 9.37 -31.56
N HIS A 323 -28.22 9.73 -30.30
CA HIS A 323 -29.13 10.49 -29.44
C HIS A 323 -28.98 12.01 -29.60
N ASN A 324 -28.41 12.48 -30.72
CA ASN A 324 -28.15 13.89 -31.01
C ASN A 324 -27.24 14.57 -29.97
N ILE A 325 -26.27 13.81 -29.46
CA ILE A 325 -25.32 14.24 -28.44
C ILE A 325 -23.91 14.24 -29.05
N ASN A 326 -23.21 15.36 -28.91
CA ASN A 326 -21.81 15.43 -29.28
C ASN A 326 -20.98 14.66 -28.26
N ILE A 327 -19.93 13.96 -28.71
CA ILE A 327 -19.05 13.22 -27.81
C ILE A 327 -17.59 13.53 -28.14
N GLU A 328 -16.86 13.98 -27.13
CA GLU A 328 -15.42 14.17 -27.18
C GLU A 328 -14.72 13.10 -26.34
N VAL A 329 -13.70 12.48 -26.95
CA VAL A 329 -12.96 11.38 -26.34
C VAL A 329 -11.54 11.81 -26.08
N TYR A 330 -11.16 11.83 -24.82
CA TYR A 330 -9.81 12.12 -24.38
C TYR A 330 -9.12 10.82 -23.96
N TRP A 331 -8.02 10.51 -24.61
CA TRP A 331 -7.20 9.35 -24.25
C TRP A 331 -6.20 9.72 -23.17
N GLU A 332 -5.96 8.80 -22.23
CA GLU A 332 -5.00 8.99 -21.13
C GLU A 332 -3.62 9.46 -21.63
N CYS A 333 -3.08 8.85 -22.69
CA CYS A 333 -1.80 9.29 -23.27
C CYS A 333 -1.88 10.70 -23.88
N GLY A 334 -3.04 11.06 -24.45
CA GLY A 334 -3.30 12.40 -24.97
C GLY A 334 -3.32 13.43 -23.85
N ILE A 335 -4.03 13.15 -22.76
CA ILE A 335 -4.07 14.00 -21.56
C ILE A 335 -2.67 14.16 -20.97
N LYS A 336 -1.89 13.07 -20.84
CA LYS A 336 -0.50 13.12 -20.38
C LYS A 336 0.35 14.05 -21.27
N ASN A 337 0.21 13.95 -22.59
CA ASN A 337 0.90 14.83 -23.52
C ASN A 337 0.46 16.30 -23.37
N MET A 338 -0.85 16.56 -23.23
CA MET A 338 -1.37 17.91 -22.99
C MET A 338 -0.83 18.51 -21.68
N LEU A 339 -0.78 17.71 -20.60
CA LEU A 339 -0.22 18.14 -19.31
C LEU A 339 1.29 18.41 -19.39
N SER A 340 2.02 17.69 -20.25
CA SER A 340 3.44 17.96 -20.49
C SER A 340 3.67 19.26 -21.26
N GLY A 341 2.80 19.57 -22.23
CA GLY A 341 2.89 20.77 -23.08
C GLY A 341 2.28 22.04 -22.47
N ASN A 342 1.30 21.91 -21.56
CA ASN A 342 0.55 23.04 -21.01
C ASN A 342 0.73 23.15 -19.48
N LYS A 343 1.63 24.06 -19.07
CA LYS A 343 1.91 24.34 -17.65
C LYS A 343 0.70 24.85 -16.87
N GLN A 344 -0.21 25.61 -17.50
CA GLN A 344 -1.40 26.14 -16.84
C GLN A 344 -2.41 25.01 -16.56
N MET A 345 -2.66 24.15 -17.54
CA MET A 345 -3.49 22.96 -17.38
C MET A 345 -2.94 22.05 -16.27
N LYS A 346 -1.62 21.81 -16.28
CA LYS A 346 -0.95 21.02 -15.22
C LYS A 346 -1.18 21.60 -13.83
N ARG A 347 -1.04 22.93 -13.66
CA ARG A 347 -1.34 23.61 -12.40
C ARG A 347 -2.79 23.47 -11.97
N SER A 348 -3.74 23.63 -12.89
CA SER A 348 -5.18 23.48 -12.61
C SER A 348 -5.53 22.04 -12.19
N PHE A 349 -4.98 21.04 -12.87
CA PHE A 349 -5.16 19.63 -12.49
C PHE A 349 -4.57 19.32 -11.11
N ASN A 350 -3.38 19.84 -10.79
CA ASN A 350 -2.76 19.64 -9.48
C ASN A 350 -3.52 20.32 -8.33
N ASN A 351 -4.32 21.36 -8.65
CA ASN A 351 -5.21 22.02 -7.68
C ASN A 351 -6.55 21.29 -7.50
N TYR A 352 -6.87 20.30 -8.34
CA TYR A 352 -8.08 19.51 -8.21
C TYR A 352 -7.96 18.55 -7.01
N MET A 353 -8.93 18.59 -6.10
CA MET A 353 -8.96 17.72 -4.93
C MET A 353 -9.43 16.32 -5.33
N ASP A 354 -8.47 15.45 -5.64
CA ASP A 354 -8.74 14.09 -6.10
C ASP A 354 -9.44 13.22 -5.03
N GLY A 355 -10.71 12.86 -5.28
CA GLY A 355 -11.49 11.88 -4.51
C GLY A 355 -11.26 10.41 -4.93
N GLY A 356 -10.29 10.17 -5.81
CA GLY A 356 -9.87 8.86 -6.33
C GLY A 356 -9.36 7.90 -5.25
N PRO A 357 -9.05 6.65 -5.63
CA PRO A 357 -8.57 5.62 -4.71
C PRO A 357 -7.30 6.04 -3.97
N ILE A 358 -7.06 5.38 -2.83
CA ILE A 358 -5.80 5.54 -2.09
C ILE A 358 -4.71 4.78 -2.83
N ASP A 359 -3.69 5.51 -3.29
CA ASP A 359 -2.41 4.91 -3.70
C ASP A 359 -1.53 4.74 -2.45
N ILE A 360 -1.43 3.50 -1.94
CA ILE A 360 -0.66 3.17 -0.75
C ILE A 360 0.83 3.52 -0.93
N ARG A 361 1.37 3.37 -2.15
CA ARG A 361 2.79 3.68 -2.42
C ARG A 361 3.04 5.19 -2.44
N SER A 362 2.03 6.02 -2.72
CA SER A 362 2.15 7.47 -2.59
C SER A 362 2.42 7.92 -1.15
N CYS A 363 1.92 7.16 -0.16
CA CYS A 363 2.16 7.39 1.28
C CYS A 363 3.56 6.97 1.74
N PHE A 364 4.30 6.23 0.91
CA PHE A 364 5.57 5.66 1.32
C PHE A 364 6.68 6.72 1.20
N PHE A 365 7.09 7.23 2.37
CA PHE A 365 8.14 8.23 2.53
C PHE A 365 9.35 7.63 3.25
N GLY A 366 10.54 8.19 2.98
CA GLY A 366 11.77 7.84 3.70
C GLY A 366 11.86 8.48 5.09
N GLY A 367 13.07 8.52 5.65
CA GLY A 367 13.37 9.20 6.92
C GLY A 367 13.34 10.73 6.81
N ARG A 368 13.33 11.41 7.96
CA ARG A 368 13.50 12.87 8.05
C ARG A 368 14.99 13.19 7.86
N THR A 369 15.32 13.87 6.78
CA THR A 369 16.70 14.30 6.51
C THR A 369 16.73 15.71 5.97
N GLY A 370 17.55 16.57 6.57
CA GLY A 370 17.80 17.91 6.08
C GLY A 370 18.41 18.86 7.13
N PRO A 371 18.97 19.99 6.65
CA PRO A 371 19.47 21.06 7.52
C PRO A 371 18.34 21.89 8.12
N LEU A 372 18.57 22.33 9.35
CA LEU A 372 17.83 23.42 9.98
C LEU A 372 18.72 24.67 10.15
N LYS A 373 20.05 24.49 10.11
CA LYS A 373 21.05 25.56 10.10
C LYS A 373 22.20 25.20 9.17
N LEU A 374 22.81 26.19 8.50
CA LEU A 374 23.94 25.97 7.59
C LEU A 374 25.30 26.04 8.31
N PHE A 375 25.39 26.82 9.38
CA PHE A 375 26.60 26.94 10.17
C PHE A 375 26.29 27.26 11.62
N PHE A 376 27.02 26.63 12.54
CA PHE A 376 26.97 26.93 13.95
C PHE A 376 28.33 26.69 14.61
N ALA A 377 28.76 27.64 15.44
CA ALA A 377 29.88 27.50 16.35
C ALA A 377 29.36 27.91 17.74
N PRO A 378 29.59 27.09 18.78
CA PRO A 378 29.05 27.34 20.11
C PRO A 378 29.74 28.55 20.76
N SER A 379 28.96 29.34 21.50
CA SER A 379 29.49 30.40 22.37
C SER A 379 29.95 29.80 23.71
N GLN A 380 30.56 30.62 24.58
CA GLN A 380 30.96 30.15 25.92
C GLN A 380 29.75 29.63 26.72
N GLY A 381 29.81 28.37 27.19
CA GLY A 381 28.71 27.69 27.90
C GLY A 381 27.71 26.96 27.00
N GLU A 382 27.90 26.97 25.68
CA GLU A 382 27.12 26.16 24.74
C GLU A 382 27.95 24.99 24.19
N VAL A 383 27.28 23.89 23.86
CA VAL A 383 27.89 22.71 23.25
C VAL A 383 27.05 22.21 22.08
N ILE A 384 27.69 21.47 21.17
CA ILE A 384 27.02 20.75 20.08
C ILE A 384 27.08 19.25 20.36
N SER A 385 25.92 18.60 20.31
CA SER A 385 25.77 17.16 20.50
C SER A 385 25.30 16.48 19.20
N TYR A 386 25.85 15.31 18.89
CA TYR A 386 25.41 14.44 17.81
C TYR A 386 24.92 13.12 18.40
N TYR A 387 23.59 12.95 18.44
CA TYR A 387 22.98 11.72 18.95
C TYR A 387 22.40 10.86 17.83
N ASP A 388 22.61 9.55 17.95
CA ASP A 388 22.11 8.52 17.04
C ASP A 388 21.20 7.54 17.80
N VAL A 389 20.10 7.11 17.19
CA VAL A 389 19.20 6.13 17.80
C VAL A 389 19.75 4.72 17.64
N THR A 390 19.96 4.04 18.76
CA THR A 390 20.45 2.66 18.78
C THR A 390 19.46 1.72 18.08
N SER A 391 19.76 1.36 16.84
CA SER A 391 18.98 0.41 16.03
C SER A 391 17.50 0.82 15.89
N LEU A 392 17.24 2.01 15.35
CA LEU A 392 15.90 2.59 15.19
C LEU A 392 14.88 1.61 14.59
N TYR A 393 15.13 1.05 13.41
CA TYR A 393 14.13 0.18 12.76
C TYR A 393 13.84 -1.11 13.55
N PRO A 394 14.84 -1.86 14.05
CA PRO A 394 14.59 -2.96 14.97
C PRO A 394 13.75 -2.59 16.19
N TYR A 395 14.04 -1.45 16.83
CA TYR A 395 13.25 -0.93 17.95
C TYR A 395 11.79 -0.72 17.55
N ILE A 396 11.55 -0.04 16.43
CA ILE A 396 10.22 0.20 15.88
C ILE A 396 9.50 -1.11 15.56
N ASN A 397 10.20 -2.09 14.98
CA ASN A 397 9.63 -3.38 14.61
C ASN A 397 9.13 -4.20 15.82
N VAL A 398 9.72 -4.00 17.01
CA VAL A 398 9.31 -4.70 18.25
C VAL A 398 8.26 -3.92 19.04
N THR A 399 8.25 -2.59 18.93
CA THR A 399 7.37 -1.71 19.74
C THR A 399 6.09 -1.29 19.03
N THR A 400 6.01 -1.43 17.71
CA THR A 400 4.89 -0.93 16.90
C THR A 400 3.80 -1.98 16.72
N LYS A 401 2.53 -1.55 16.79
CA LYS A 401 1.37 -2.36 16.40
C LYS A 401 1.22 -2.32 14.87
N TYR A 402 1.38 -3.48 14.21
CA TYR A 402 1.29 -3.60 12.76
C TYR A 402 -0.11 -4.01 12.32
N PRO A 403 -0.69 -3.39 11.28
CA PRO A 403 -1.96 -3.84 10.72
C PRO A 403 -1.81 -5.19 10.02
N ILE A 404 -2.77 -6.07 10.24
CA ILE A 404 -2.85 -7.39 9.60
C ILE A 404 -4.20 -7.61 8.94
N GLY A 405 -4.24 -8.50 7.95
CA GLY A 405 -5.45 -8.80 7.18
C GLY A 405 -5.76 -7.75 6.11
N HIS A 406 -6.94 -7.89 5.50
CA HIS A 406 -7.39 -6.99 4.45
C HIS A 406 -8.12 -5.77 5.03
N PRO A 407 -7.85 -4.55 4.53
CA PRO A 407 -8.53 -3.37 5.01
C PRO A 407 -9.99 -3.32 4.52
N LYS A 408 -10.86 -2.76 5.35
CA LYS A 408 -12.19 -2.31 4.96
C LYS A 408 -12.06 -0.94 4.28
N VAL A 409 -12.58 -0.84 3.06
CA VAL A 409 -12.54 0.40 2.28
C VAL A 409 -13.77 1.24 2.59
N HIS A 410 -13.56 2.45 3.08
CA HIS A 410 -14.61 3.44 3.29
C HIS A 410 -14.44 4.59 2.29
N ILE A 411 -15.54 4.99 1.66
CA ILE A 411 -15.60 6.10 0.72
C ILE A 411 -16.55 7.14 1.32
N PHE A 412 -16.00 8.29 1.70
CA PHE A 412 -16.76 9.34 2.40
C PHE A 412 -16.97 10.57 1.52
N ASN A 413 -15.89 11.10 0.93
CA ASN A 413 -15.86 12.39 0.23
C ASN A 413 -16.67 13.48 0.96
N LYS A 414 -16.37 13.69 2.24
CA LYS A 414 -17.16 14.53 3.15
C LYS A 414 -16.31 15.62 3.75
N ASP A 415 -16.87 16.83 3.84
CA ASP A 415 -16.28 17.92 4.61
C ASP A 415 -16.43 17.64 6.11
N ILE A 416 -15.33 17.83 6.82
CA ILE A 416 -15.19 17.52 8.25
C ILE A 416 -14.38 18.64 8.92
N ARG A 417 -14.29 18.62 10.25
CA ARG A 417 -13.39 19.49 10.98
C ARG A 417 -12.78 18.70 12.12
N TRP A 418 -11.64 18.04 11.86
CA TRP A 418 -10.87 17.38 12.92
C TRP A 418 -9.74 18.30 13.35
N THR A 419 -9.63 18.53 14.65
CA THR A 419 -8.63 19.41 15.25
C THR A 419 -7.87 18.74 16.38
N LYS A 420 -8.29 17.54 16.78
CA LYS A 420 -7.64 16.74 17.84
C LYS A 420 -7.66 15.26 17.48
N PRO A 421 -6.73 14.44 18.00
CA PRO A 421 -6.65 13.01 17.70
C PRO A 421 -7.95 12.25 17.95
N SER A 422 -8.69 12.59 19.01
CA SER A 422 -9.97 11.97 19.35
C SER A 422 -11.07 12.14 18.29
N ASP A 423 -10.91 13.09 17.35
CA ASP A 423 -11.85 13.25 16.24
C ASP A 423 -11.66 12.17 15.17
N ASN A 424 -10.44 11.62 15.06
CA ASN A 424 -10.14 10.51 14.18
C ASN A 424 -10.63 9.19 14.80
N LYS A 425 -11.74 8.67 14.28
CA LYS A 425 -12.34 7.39 14.72
C LYS A 425 -11.63 6.15 14.17
N PHE A 426 -10.60 6.30 13.33
CA PHE A 426 -9.89 5.21 12.68
C PHE A 426 -8.48 5.10 13.24
N GLU A 427 -8.33 4.28 14.29
CA GLU A 427 -7.06 4.11 15.01
C GLU A 427 -5.98 3.43 14.14
N LEU A 428 -6.38 2.45 13.33
CA LEU A 428 -5.47 1.66 12.49
C LEU A 428 -5.88 1.76 11.03
N ALA A 429 -5.50 2.86 10.38
CA ALA A 429 -5.95 3.12 9.02
C ALA A 429 -4.96 3.92 8.17
N ILE A 430 -5.13 3.82 6.86
CA ILE A 430 -4.56 4.77 5.88
C ILE A 430 -5.68 5.70 5.46
N LEU A 431 -5.47 7.01 5.62
CA LEU A 431 -6.48 8.02 5.35
C LEU A 431 -6.03 8.94 4.22
N LYS A 432 -6.95 9.27 3.32
CA LYS A 432 -6.80 10.37 2.35
C LYS A 432 -7.63 11.54 2.84
N VAL A 433 -6.96 12.62 3.21
CA VAL A 433 -7.54 13.78 3.90
C VAL A 433 -6.97 15.08 3.34
N PHE A 434 -7.75 16.16 3.40
CA PHE A 434 -7.18 17.49 3.21
C PHE A 434 -6.76 18.08 4.56
N VAL A 435 -5.48 18.43 4.67
CA VAL A 435 -4.86 18.89 5.91
C VAL A 435 -4.38 20.32 5.76
N ILE A 436 -4.55 21.10 6.81
CA ILE A 436 -4.04 22.46 6.95
C ILE A 436 -3.08 22.49 8.14
N PRO A 437 -1.78 22.78 7.93
CA PRO A 437 -0.84 22.92 9.03
C PRO A 437 -1.10 24.18 9.88
N PRO A 438 -0.77 24.15 11.18
CA PRO A 438 -0.76 25.35 12.01
C PRO A 438 0.37 26.31 11.58
N THR A 439 0.27 27.58 11.96
CA THR A 439 1.33 28.60 11.73
C THR A 439 2.34 28.68 12.88
N THR A 440 2.07 27.96 13.98
CA THR A 440 2.71 28.17 15.28
C THR A 440 3.71 27.09 15.68
N ILE A 441 4.08 26.15 14.79
CA ILE A 441 5.01 25.06 15.11
C ILE A 441 6.35 25.23 14.39
N ASP A 442 7.42 24.79 15.03
CA ASP A 442 8.77 24.81 14.45
C ASP A 442 9.09 23.57 13.63
N ILE A 443 8.52 22.42 13.99
CA ILE A 443 8.79 21.14 13.33
C ILE A 443 7.52 20.64 12.63
N PRO A 444 7.43 20.73 11.28
CA PRO A 444 6.28 20.22 10.57
C PRO A 444 6.17 18.69 10.67
N VAL A 445 4.94 18.19 10.82
CA VAL A 445 4.67 16.77 11.11
C VAL A 445 4.50 15.95 9.85
N LEU A 446 3.60 16.35 8.97
CA LEU A 446 3.20 15.55 7.81
C LEU A 446 4.16 15.72 6.62
N PRO A 447 4.56 14.61 5.99
CA PRO A 447 5.35 14.64 4.77
C PRO A 447 4.52 15.03 3.54
N MET A 448 5.19 15.59 2.55
CA MET A 448 4.65 15.90 1.22
C MET A 448 5.71 15.62 0.15
N LYS A 449 5.28 15.21 -1.06
CA LYS A 449 6.11 15.18 -2.27
C LYS A 449 5.69 16.32 -3.20
N LEU A 450 6.64 16.99 -3.82
CA LEU A 450 6.35 17.93 -4.91
C LEU A 450 6.11 17.18 -6.22
N ASP A 451 5.22 17.73 -7.05
CA ASP A 451 4.68 17.09 -8.26
C ASP A 451 5.74 16.76 -9.34
N ASP A 452 6.92 17.40 -9.30
CA ASP A 452 7.92 17.34 -10.38
C ASP A 452 9.24 16.60 -10.02
N ASP A 453 9.59 16.42 -8.74
CA ASP A 453 10.89 15.86 -8.32
C ASP A 453 10.76 14.75 -7.26
N GLU A 454 9.52 14.35 -6.90
CA GLU A 454 9.21 13.39 -5.82
C GLU A 454 9.94 13.65 -4.48
N ARG A 455 10.46 14.87 -4.29
CA ARG A 455 11.30 15.19 -3.14
C ARG A 455 10.45 15.21 -1.88
N LEU A 456 10.89 14.45 -0.88
CA LEU A 456 10.28 14.45 0.44
C LEU A 456 10.51 15.79 1.15
N LEU A 457 9.43 16.48 1.51
CA LEU A 457 9.42 17.73 2.26
C LEU A 457 8.53 17.62 3.49
N PHE A 458 8.87 18.38 4.51
CA PHE A 458 8.02 18.65 5.67
C PHE A 458 7.78 20.17 5.66
N THR A 459 6.54 20.59 5.41
CA THR A 459 6.21 22.00 5.15
C THR A 459 4.99 22.45 5.95
N LEU A 460 4.91 23.74 6.24
CA LEU A 460 3.73 24.40 6.82
C LEU A 460 2.87 25.10 5.76
N CYS A 461 3.32 25.12 4.50
CA CYS A 461 2.58 25.70 3.38
C CYS A 461 2.96 25.02 2.06
N ALA A 462 2.00 24.31 1.46
CA ALA A 462 2.17 23.68 0.16
C ALA A 462 2.43 24.72 -0.96
N ALA A 463 1.71 25.85 -0.95
CA ALA A 463 1.91 26.92 -1.93
C ALA A 463 3.34 27.51 -1.88
N CYS A 464 3.91 27.72 -0.68
CA CYS A 464 5.31 28.17 -0.55
C CYS A 464 6.29 27.12 -1.09
N ALA A 465 6.10 25.85 -0.75
CA ALA A 465 6.98 24.78 -1.22
C ALA A 465 6.95 24.65 -2.76
N ARG A 466 5.78 24.87 -3.39
CA ARG A 466 5.64 24.91 -4.86
C ARG A 466 6.24 26.17 -5.49
N LYS A 467 6.16 27.31 -4.78
CA LYS A 467 6.74 28.59 -5.25
C LYS A 467 8.27 28.57 -5.22
N TYR A 468 8.86 27.91 -4.22
CA TYR A 468 10.30 27.87 -3.98
C TYR A 468 10.85 26.43 -4.00
N PRO A 469 10.74 25.69 -5.11
CA PRO A 469 10.97 24.24 -5.16
C PRO A 469 12.43 23.82 -4.87
N THR A 470 13.41 24.69 -5.13
CA THR A 470 14.83 24.46 -4.84
C THR A 470 15.29 25.03 -3.49
N GLY A 471 14.38 25.70 -2.77
CA GLY A 471 14.77 26.66 -1.75
C GLY A 471 15.39 27.92 -2.37
N GLU A 472 15.43 29.00 -1.60
CA GLU A 472 16.06 30.28 -1.96
C GLU A 472 16.72 30.88 -0.71
N VAL A 473 17.60 31.86 -0.91
CA VAL A 473 18.16 32.69 0.14
C VAL A 473 17.41 34.01 0.13
N LEU A 474 16.57 34.24 1.13
CA LEU A 474 15.68 35.39 1.16
C LEU A 474 15.80 36.14 2.49
N ASN A 475 16.07 37.44 2.40
CA ASN A 475 15.90 38.36 3.51
C ASN A 475 14.42 38.52 3.83
N ASN A 476 14.09 38.53 5.12
CA ASN A 476 12.75 38.83 5.62
C ASN A 476 11.61 37.94 5.06
N TYR A 477 11.89 36.66 4.81
CA TYR A 477 10.87 35.73 4.32
C TYR A 477 9.71 35.55 5.31
N SER A 478 8.49 35.84 4.86
CA SER A 478 7.25 35.60 5.59
C SER A 478 6.15 35.12 4.62
N CYS A 479 5.39 34.11 5.03
CA CYS A 479 4.31 33.52 4.26
C CYS A 479 3.04 34.36 4.35
N SER A 480 2.46 34.72 3.20
CA SER A 480 1.20 35.47 3.08
C SER A 480 0.02 34.64 2.58
N HIS A 481 0.19 33.33 2.39
CA HIS A 481 -0.86 32.45 1.86
C HIS A 481 -1.98 32.18 2.89
N THR A 482 -3.20 32.04 2.39
CA THR A 482 -4.38 31.69 3.21
C THR A 482 -4.29 30.24 3.74
N GLU A 483 -5.06 29.90 4.77
CA GLU A 483 -5.12 28.54 5.32
C GLU A 483 -5.39 27.47 4.24
N GLN A 484 -6.33 27.75 3.33
CA GLN A 484 -6.66 26.83 2.24
C GLN A 484 -5.51 26.65 1.25
N GLN A 485 -4.76 27.72 0.93
CA GLN A 485 -3.58 27.64 0.05
C GLN A 485 -2.39 26.94 0.72
N ARG A 486 -2.32 26.99 2.05
CA ARG A 486 -1.28 26.30 2.84
C ARG A 486 -1.51 24.79 2.87
N GLY A 487 -2.77 24.36 2.85
CA GLY A 487 -3.17 22.96 2.92
C GLY A 487 -2.93 22.15 1.64
N TRP A 488 -2.99 20.83 1.77
CA TRP A 488 -2.90 19.88 0.65
C TRP A 488 -3.67 18.59 0.94
N VAL A 489 -3.92 17.80 -0.11
CA VAL A 489 -4.43 16.43 0.04
C VAL A 489 -3.26 15.53 0.47
N SER A 490 -3.33 15.04 1.70
CA SER A 490 -2.36 14.10 2.27
C SER A 490 -2.96 12.71 2.30
N THR A 491 -2.17 11.72 1.89
CA THR A 491 -2.47 10.31 2.16
C THR A 491 -1.46 9.80 3.18
N CYS A 492 -1.92 9.49 4.39
CA CYS A 492 -1.05 9.22 5.54
C CYS A 492 -1.60 8.11 6.43
N THR A 493 -0.75 7.54 7.28
CA THR A 493 -1.17 6.59 8.31
C THR A 493 -1.88 7.33 9.44
N SER A 494 -2.77 6.65 10.15
CA SER A 494 -3.40 7.15 11.36
C SER A 494 -2.37 7.60 12.41
N LEU A 495 -1.21 6.94 12.48
CA LEU A 495 -0.08 7.32 13.34
C LEU A 495 0.39 8.76 13.08
N GLU A 496 0.68 9.08 11.82
CA GLU A 496 1.17 10.41 11.43
C GLU A 496 0.07 11.47 11.48
N LEU A 497 -1.16 11.11 11.11
CA LEU A 497 -2.29 12.02 11.19
C LEU A 497 -2.60 12.42 12.64
N ASN A 498 -2.59 11.45 13.56
CA ASN A 498 -2.84 11.73 14.97
C ASN A 498 -1.72 12.60 15.56
N ALA A 499 -0.46 12.30 15.27
CA ALA A 499 0.67 13.15 15.66
C ALA A 499 0.54 14.58 15.09
N ALA A 500 -0.01 14.73 13.88
CA ALA A 500 -0.24 16.05 13.29
C ALA A 500 -1.37 16.81 13.99
N LEU A 501 -2.47 16.12 14.31
CA LEU A 501 -3.60 16.70 15.04
C LEU A 501 -3.19 17.17 16.45
N GLU A 502 -2.29 16.46 17.13
CA GLU A 502 -1.72 16.89 18.43
C GLU A 502 -0.97 18.22 18.32
N GLU A 503 -0.29 18.45 17.20
CA GLU A 503 0.45 19.70 16.94
C GLU A 503 -0.44 20.82 16.40
N GLY A 504 -1.76 20.61 16.29
CA GLY A 504 -2.71 21.63 15.86
C GLY A 504 -2.97 21.68 14.34
N TYR A 505 -2.67 20.61 13.60
CA TYR A 505 -3.16 20.48 12.24
C TYR A 505 -4.69 20.39 12.22
N ILE A 506 -5.30 20.87 11.15
CA ILE A 506 -6.74 20.81 10.94
C ILE A 506 -7.03 19.95 9.70
N VAL A 507 -7.93 18.98 9.83
CA VAL A 507 -8.48 18.24 8.69
C VAL A 507 -9.82 18.84 8.31
N THR A 508 -9.94 19.33 7.07
CA THR A 508 -11.19 19.94 6.57
C THR A 508 -11.99 19.02 5.65
N LYS A 509 -11.39 17.94 5.14
CA LYS A 509 -12.06 17.00 4.25
C LYS A 509 -11.54 15.57 4.39
N LEU A 510 -12.44 14.60 4.44
CA LEU A 510 -12.15 13.16 4.46
C LEU A 510 -12.60 12.54 3.14
N PHE A 511 -11.66 12.05 2.35
CA PHE A 511 -11.96 11.43 1.05
C PHE A 511 -12.26 9.94 1.21
N ARG A 512 -11.28 9.19 1.71
CA ARG A 512 -11.33 7.72 1.82
C ARG A 512 -10.51 7.23 3.01
N VAL A 513 -10.87 6.04 3.50
CA VAL A 513 -10.17 5.37 4.59
C VAL A 513 -9.99 3.89 4.24
N LEU A 514 -8.77 3.37 4.42
CA LEU A 514 -8.48 1.95 4.47
C LEU A 514 -8.31 1.56 5.94
N GLU A 515 -9.37 1.02 6.55
CA GLU A 515 -9.39 0.65 7.97
C GLU A 515 -8.99 -0.82 8.15
N PHE A 516 -8.01 -1.07 9.01
CA PHE A 516 -7.61 -2.42 9.41
C PHE A 516 -8.26 -2.75 10.76
N THR A 517 -8.97 -3.88 10.81
CA THR A 517 -9.71 -4.29 12.02
C THR A 517 -8.89 -5.16 12.96
N ALA A 518 -7.70 -5.60 12.54
CA ALA A 518 -6.80 -6.44 13.31
C ALA A 518 -5.37 -5.90 13.25
N PHE A 519 -4.62 -6.12 14.33
CA PHE A 519 -3.20 -5.80 14.44
C PHE A 519 -2.42 -6.93 15.11
N ASP A 520 -1.11 -6.91 14.91
CA ASP A 520 -0.14 -7.75 15.62
C ASP A 520 1.00 -6.86 16.16
N ASN A 521 1.27 -6.93 17.45
CA ASN A 521 2.32 -6.19 18.14
C ASN A 521 3.59 -7.02 18.39
N LYS A 522 3.61 -8.29 17.98
CA LYS A 522 4.74 -9.21 18.10
C LYS A 522 5.18 -9.78 16.74
N LEU A 523 4.60 -9.29 15.65
CA LEU A 523 4.82 -9.76 14.28
C LEU A 523 6.31 -9.98 13.94
N PHE A 524 7.18 -9.05 14.34
CA PHE A 524 8.62 -9.13 14.08
C PHE A 524 9.45 -9.50 15.31
N GLN A 525 8.84 -9.65 16.49
CA GLN A 525 9.57 -9.86 17.74
C GLN A 525 10.51 -11.09 17.67
N PRO A 526 10.09 -12.28 17.16
CA PRO A 526 10.99 -13.43 17.08
C PRO A 526 12.20 -13.19 16.16
N TYR A 527 11.97 -12.56 15.00
CA TYR A 527 13.03 -12.27 14.03
C TYR A 527 14.03 -11.25 14.57
N ILE A 528 13.53 -10.16 15.17
CA ILE A 528 14.39 -9.14 15.75
C ILE A 528 15.16 -9.70 16.94
N SER A 529 14.51 -10.49 17.81
CA SER A 529 15.18 -11.14 18.95
C SER A 529 16.39 -11.96 18.51
N GLU A 530 16.20 -12.83 17.52
CA GLU A 530 17.27 -13.72 17.02
C GLU A 530 18.46 -12.92 16.46
N PHE A 531 18.22 -12.05 15.48
CA PHE A 531 19.33 -11.34 14.83
C PHE A 531 19.94 -10.25 15.71
N MET A 532 19.17 -9.68 16.65
CA MET A 532 19.70 -8.71 17.59
C MET A 532 20.57 -9.39 18.66
N ALA A 533 20.18 -10.58 19.15
CA ALA A 533 21.05 -11.39 20.01
C ALA A 533 22.39 -11.69 19.30
N GLN A 534 22.34 -12.16 18.05
CA GLN A 534 23.56 -12.41 17.26
C GLN A 534 24.43 -11.16 17.08
N LYS A 535 23.81 -10.00 16.84
CA LYS A 535 24.52 -8.71 16.72
C LYS A 535 25.21 -8.33 18.04
N ILE A 536 24.54 -8.50 19.19
CA ILE A 536 25.11 -8.21 20.52
C ILE A 536 26.25 -9.20 20.83
N HIS A 537 26.01 -10.51 20.65
CA HIS A 537 27.03 -11.55 20.83
C HIS A 537 28.30 -11.28 20.02
N SER A 538 28.14 -10.81 18.78
CA SER A 538 29.25 -10.50 17.87
C SER A 538 29.92 -9.16 18.15
N SER A 539 29.29 -8.28 18.92
CA SER A 539 29.82 -6.96 19.31
C SER A 539 30.52 -6.98 20.67
N GLY A 540 30.03 -7.81 21.60
CA GLY A 540 30.32 -7.68 23.02
C GLY A 540 29.56 -6.52 23.67
N PHE A 541 29.72 -6.36 24.97
CA PHE A 541 29.15 -5.23 25.72
C PHE A 541 29.80 -3.90 25.33
N ASP A 542 29.00 -2.83 25.42
CA ASP A 542 29.49 -1.47 25.29
C ASP A 542 30.57 -1.14 26.34
N GLY A 543 31.50 -0.24 26.02
CA GLY A 543 32.61 0.12 26.91
C GLY A 543 32.17 0.68 28.28
N SER A 544 30.99 1.29 28.37
CA SER A 544 30.44 1.78 29.64
C SER A 544 29.99 0.67 30.60
N ILE A 545 29.66 -0.50 30.06
CA ILE A 545 29.11 -1.68 30.75
C ILE A 545 30.17 -2.78 30.89
N LYS A 546 31.00 -2.97 29.86
CA LYS A 546 31.96 -4.06 29.74
C LYS A 546 32.88 -4.15 30.96
N GLY A 547 32.98 -5.34 31.53
CA GLY A 547 33.79 -5.64 32.72
C GLY A 547 33.14 -5.28 34.05
N LYS A 548 31.89 -4.80 34.04
CA LYS A 548 31.10 -4.49 35.26
C LYS A 548 29.94 -5.48 35.36
N GLU A 549 30.16 -6.59 36.06
CA GLU A 549 29.26 -7.74 36.09
C GLU A 549 27.80 -7.38 36.42
N GLU A 550 27.56 -6.60 37.46
CA GLU A 550 26.20 -6.15 37.83
C GLU A 550 25.51 -5.37 36.69
N LYS A 551 26.25 -4.54 35.95
CA LYS A 551 25.71 -3.78 34.82
C LYS A 551 25.48 -4.66 33.59
N GLU A 552 26.35 -5.65 33.38
CA GLU A 552 26.19 -6.65 32.31
C GLU A 552 24.95 -7.51 32.54
N GLU A 553 24.74 -8.01 33.77
CA GLU A 553 23.57 -8.79 34.16
C GLU A 553 22.29 -7.98 34.06
N LYS A 554 22.31 -6.73 34.55
CA LYS A 554 21.19 -5.80 34.42
C LYS A 554 20.82 -5.58 32.96
N PHE A 555 21.80 -5.32 32.10
CA PHE A 555 21.57 -5.14 30.66
C PHE A 555 20.97 -6.39 30.00
N ILE A 556 21.47 -7.59 30.31
CA ILE A 556 20.93 -8.85 29.79
C ILE A 556 19.46 -9.02 30.21
N LYS A 557 19.16 -8.78 31.48
CA LYS A 557 17.81 -8.89 32.04
C LYS A 557 16.85 -7.91 31.34
N GLU A 558 17.24 -6.64 31.23
CA GLU A 558 16.44 -5.59 30.57
C GLU A 558 16.23 -5.88 29.08
N CYS A 559 17.24 -6.40 28.36
CA CYS A 559 17.07 -6.82 26.96
C CYS A 559 16.02 -7.92 26.79
N SER A 560 15.97 -8.87 27.73
CA SER A 560 14.97 -9.94 27.72
C SER A 560 13.58 -9.42 28.11
N GLU A 561 13.47 -8.61 29.16
CA GLU A 561 12.20 -8.11 29.68
C GLU A 561 11.54 -7.10 28.73
N LEU A 562 12.32 -6.15 28.19
CA LEU A 562 11.80 -5.06 27.37
C LEU A 562 11.59 -5.48 25.91
N PHE A 563 12.49 -6.29 25.36
CA PHE A 563 12.51 -6.58 23.91
C PHE A 563 12.38 -8.08 23.59
N GLY A 564 12.38 -8.96 24.59
CA GLY A 564 12.38 -10.41 24.38
C GLY A 564 13.71 -10.96 23.85
N ILE A 565 14.79 -10.17 23.86
CA ILE A 565 16.10 -10.55 23.30
C ILE A 565 16.85 -11.40 24.32
N LYS A 566 17.08 -12.67 23.99
CA LYS A 566 17.81 -13.60 24.86
C LYS A 566 19.31 -13.53 24.60
N ILE A 567 20.05 -12.98 25.55
CA ILE A 567 21.52 -12.84 25.46
C ILE A 567 22.20 -13.92 26.30
N ASP A 568 22.88 -14.84 25.63
CA ASP A 568 23.79 -15.81 26.26
C ASP A 568 25.23 -15.27 26.35
N ARG A 569 25.78 -15.18 27.57
CA ARG A 569 27.13 -14.66 27.83
C ARG A 569 28.22 -15.56 27.22
N SER A 570 27.98 -16.87 27.17
CA SER A 570 28.97 -17.84 26.65
C SER A 570 29.20 -17.71 25.14
N LYS A 571 28.25 -17.09 24.42
CA LYS A 571 28.31 -16.84 22.98
C LYS A 571 28.93 -15.49 22.61
N MET A 572 29.30 -14.66 23.59
CA MET A 572 29.88 -13.34 23.32
C MET A 572 31.32 -13.45 22.81
N VAL A 573 31.46 -13.37 21.49
CA VAL A 573 32.75 -13.39 20.79
C VAL A 573 32.78 -12.30 19.74
N VAL A 574 33.70 -11.35 19.87
CA VAL A 574 33.83 -10.23 18.94
C VAL A 574 34.10 -10.76 17.52
N ASN A 575 33.15 -10.54 16.60
CA ASN A 575 33.23 -11.02 15.24
C ASN A 575 32.62 -9.99 14.27
N LYS A 576 33.47 -9.26 13.54
CA LYS A 576 33.05 -8.21 12.61
C LYS A 576 32.17 -8.74 11.47
N GLY A 577 32.44 -9.95 10.97
CA GLY A 577 31.70 -10.58 9.88
C GLY A 577 30.27 -10.95 10.30
N LYS A 578 30.13 -11.70 11.40
CA LYS A 578 28.82 -12.08 11.96
C LYS A 578 28.00 -10.86 12.38
N ARG A 579 28.63 -9.84 12.98
CA ARG A 579 27.98 -8.57 13.31
C ARG A 579 27.41 -7.90 12.05
N THR A 580 28.17 -7.90 10.96
CA THR A 580 27.73 -7.31 9.68
C THR A 580 26.57 -8.09 9.09
N GLN A 581 26.61 -9.42 9.10
CA GLN A 581 25.51 -10.27 8.66
C GLN A 581 24.24 -10.04 9.46
N ALA A 582 24.32 -10.04 10.79
CA ALA A 582 23.19 -9.78 11.68
C ALA A 582 22.59 -8.38 11.44
N LYS A 583 23.45 -7.35 11.31
CA LYS A 583 23.02 -5.98 10.97
C LYS A 583 22.32 -5.93 9.61
N LEU A 584 22.80 -6.67 8.62
CA LEU A 584 22.19 -6.73 7.29
C LEU A 584 20.80 -7.36 7.34
N MET A 585 20.63 -8.43 8.11
CA MET A 585 19.33 -9.11 8.29
C MET A 585 18.31 -8.21 8.98
N LEU A 586 18.74 -7.45 10.00
CA LEU A 586 17.89 -6.49 10.72
C LEU A 586 17.47 -5.31 9.81
N ASN A 587 18.41 -4.69 9.11
CA ASN A 587 18.15 -3.48 8.33
C ASN A 587 17.38 -3.74 7.03
N ASN A 588 17.49 -4.94 6.45
CA ASN A 588 16.83 -5.27 5.19
C ASN A 588 15.37 -5.74 5.34
N LEU A 589 14.95 -6.14 6.54
CA LEU A 589 13.66 -6.78 6.77
C LEU A 589 12.49 -5.96 6.22
N TRP A 590 12.30 -4.74 6.72
CA TRP A 590 11.14 -3.92 6.35
C TRP A 590 11.21 -3.46 4.89
N GLY A 591 12.41 -3.29 4.32
CA GLY A 591 12.59 -2.88 2.93
C GLY A 591 12.10 -3.93 1.93
N ARG A 592 12.24 -5.22 2.26
CA ARG A 592 11.80 -6.34 1.42
C ARG A 592 10.29 -6.35 1.17
N PHE A 593 9.48 -5.90 2.12
CA PHE A 593 8.03 -5.81 1.91
C PHE A 593 7.61 -4.69 0.96
N SER A 594 8.52 -3.79 0.54
CA SER A 594 8.21 -2.64 -0.33
C SER A 594 8.85 -2.71 -1.71
N LEU A 595 9.41 -3.87 -2.10
CA LEU A 595 10.06 -4.07 -3.39
C LEU A 595 9.18 -3.58 -4.55
N ARG A 596 9.83 -2.92 -5.52
CA ARG A 596 9.19 -2.40 -6.73
C ARG A 596 9.56 -3.30 -7.90
N ASN A 597 8.57 -3.79 -8.64
CA ASN A 597 8.76 -4.59 -9.86
C ASN A 597 8.55 -3.74 -11.14
N PHE A 598 8.83 -2.45 -11.02
CA PHE A 598 8.31 -1.39 -11.87
C PHE A 598 9.39 -0.32 -12.07
N GLY A 599 9.62 0.10 -13.31
CA GLY A 599 10.54 1.20 -13.61
C GLY A 599 12.01 0.89 -13.34
N LEU A 600 12.34 -0.36 -13.02
CA LEU A 600 13.71 -0.86 -12.93
C LEU A 600 14.08 -1.47 -14.27
N SER A 601 15.17 -0.99 -14.85
CA SER A 601 15.76 -1.61 -16.04
C SER A 601 16.28 -2.99 -15.66
N GLN A 602 15.78 -4.01 -16.35
CA GLN A 602 16.24 -5.38 -16.28
C GLN A 602 17.14 -5.66 -17.49
N SER A 603 18.08 -6.57 -17.30
CA SER A 603 19.07 -6.94 -18.30
C SER A 603 19.02 -8.45 -18.49
N ILE A 604 18.95 -8.91 -19.74
CA ILE A 604 19.12 -10.30 -20.11
C ILE A 604 20.20 -10.40 -21.17
N VAL A 605 21.10 -11.38 -21.01
CA VAL A 605 22.11 -11.71 -22.02
C VAL A 605 21.64 -13.00 -22.68
N THR A 606 21.46 -12.99 -23.99
CA THR A 606 20.95 -14.13 -24.77
C THR A 606 21.67 -14.26 -26.09
N ASP A 607 21.96 -15.49 -26.48
CA ASP A 607 22.43 -15.90 -27.80
C ASP A 607 21.34 -16.69 -28.57
N ASP A 608 20.17 -16.87 -27.97
CA ASP A 608 19.01 -17.54 -28.56
C ASP A 608 18.10 -16.53 -29.28
N LEU A 609 17.97 -16.70 -30.60
CA LEU A 609 17.09 -15.88 -31.42
C LEU A 609 15.62 -16.01 -31.00
N ALA A 610 15.19 -17.19 -30.55
CA ALA A 610 13.81 -17.39 -30.08
C ALA A 610 13.54 -16.61 -28.79
N GLU A 611 14.49 -16.60 -27.85
CA GLU A 611 14.42 -15.77 -26.65
C GLU A 611 14.39 -14.28 -27.00
N TYR A 612 15.24 -13.81 -27.90
CA TYR A 612 15.19 -12.44 -28.38
C TYR A 612 13.82 -12.06 -28.94
N CYS A 613 13.25 -12.87 -29.83
CA CYS A 613 11.92 -12.64 -30.40
C CYS A 613 10.84 -12.62 -29.31
N ARG A 614 10.89 -13.52 -28.32
CA ARG A 614 9.96 -13.50 -27.18
C ARG A 614 9.98 -12.15 -26.47
N TYR A 615 11.15 -11.60 -26.15
CA TYR A 615 11.24 -10.30 -25.48
C TYR A 615 10.86 -9.13 -26.41
N LYS A 616 11.26 -9.17 -27.68
CA LYS A 616 10.93 -8.13 -28.66
C LYS A 616 9.42 -7.99 -28.87
N ASP A 617 8.72 -9.11 -28.91
CA ASP A 617 7.29 -9.16 -29.19
C ASP A 617 6.44 -9.18 -27.90
N ASP A 618 7.05 -9.16 -26.70
CA ASP A 618 6.33 -9.15 -25.42
C ASP A 618 5.69 -7.76 -25.19
N PRO A 619 4.34 -7.66 -25.20
CA PRO A 619 3.66 -6.38 -25.03
C PRO A 619 3.78 -5.82 -23.62
N SER A 620 4.20 -6.62 -22.63
CA SER A 620 4.34 -6.25 -21.22
C SER A 620 5.63 -5.50 -20.91
N ILE A 621 6.57 -5.43 -21.85
CA ILE A 621 7.87 -4.77 -21.67
C ILE A 621 8.10 -3.68 -22.70
N ASP A 622 8.99 -2.74 -22.35
CA ASP A 622 9.58 -1.78 -23.26
C ASP A 622 11.09 -2.04 -23.35
N ILE A 623 11.56 -2.47 -24.52
CA ILE A 623 12.99 -2.63 -24.78
C ILE A 623 13.64 -1.24 -24.80
N SER A 624 14.57 -1.05 -23.87
CA SER A 624 15.31 0.19 -23.66
C SER A 624 16.57 0.25 -24.52
N SER A 625 17.29 -0.86 -24.63
CA SER A 625 18.46 -0.99 -25.50
C SER A 625 18.69 -2.45 -25.91
N ILE A 626 19.34 -2.61 -27.07
CA ILE A 626 19.84 -3.90 -27.57
C ILE A 626 21.30 -3.66 -27.92
N ASP A 627 22.19 -4.33 -27.20
CA ASP A 627 23.63 -4.19 -27.38
C ASP A 627 24.22 -5.56 -27.76
N GLU A 628 24.84 -5.68 -28.93
CA GLU A 628 25.60 -6.89 -29.28
C GLU A 628 26.95 -6.87 -28.52
N LEU A 629 27.18 -7.89 -27.69
CA LEU A 629 28.39 -7.99 -26.86
C LEU A 629 29.55 -8.62 -27.62
N LYS A 630 29.22 -9.62 -28.42
CA LYS A 630 30.08 -10.32 -29.38
C LYS A 630 29.16 -10.90 -30.45
N PRO A 631 29.69 -11.30 -31.63
CA PRO A 631 28.87 -11.83 -32.72
C PRO A 631 27.88 -12.91 -32.22
N GLY A 632 26.59 -12.62 -32.37
CA GLY A 632 25.50 -13.53 -31.99
C GLY A 632 25.09 -13.54 -30.51
N VAL A 633 25.68 -12.71 -29.65
CA VAL A 633 25.29 -12.59 -28.23
C VAL A 633 24.80 -11.18 -27.93
N LEU A 634 23.52 -11.07 -27.55
CA LEU A 634 22.81 -9.82 -27.31
C LEU A 634 22.60 -9.58 -25.82
N LEU A 635 22.87 -8.36 -25.36
CA LEU A 635 22.32 -7.82 -24.13
C LEU A 635 21.05 -7.03 -24.47
N LEU A 636 19.91 -7.51 -23.97
CA LEU A 636 18.65 -6.80 -24.03
C LEU A 636 18.41 -6.11 -22.69
N ARG A 637 18.19 -4.80 -22.73
CA ARG A 637 17.68 -4.06 -21.57
C ARG A 637 16.22 -3.74 -21.79
N TYR A 638 15.40 -3.99 -20.78
CA TYR A 638 13.98 -3.73 -20.86
C TYR A 638 13.42 -3.23 -19.52
N ILE A 639 12.25 -2.60 -19.58
CA ILE A 639 11.49 -2.18 -18.41
C ILE A 639 10.10 -2.79 -18.52
N LYS A 640 9.59 -3.39 -17.44
CA LYS A 640 8.19 -3.85 -17.40
C LYS A 640 7.25 -2.64 -17.37
N LYS A 641 6.26 -2.63 -18.27
CA LYS A 641 5.22 -1.59 -18.33
C LYS A 641 4.39 -1.62 -17.06
N LYS A 642 4.01 -0.42 -16.59
CA LYS A 642 3.29 -0.26 -15.32
C LYS A 642 1.97 -1.06 -15.27
N ASP A 643 1.30 -1.18 -16.40
CA ASP A 643 0.01 -1.85 -16.50
C ASP A 643 0.10 -3.39 -16.40
N TRP A 644 1.33 -3.92 -16.44
CA TRP A 644 1.63 -5.36 -16.51
C TRP A 644 2.50 -5.86 -15.35
N ILE A 645 2.65 -5.05 -14.31
CA ILE A 645 3.47 -5.41 -13.15
C ILE A 645 2.71 -6.43 -12.29
N GLU A 646 3.30 -7.60 -12.10
CA GLU A 646 2.96 -8.49 -10.99
C GLU A 646 3.76 -8.07 -9.75
N GLU A 647 3.07 -7.81 -8.63
CA GLU A 647 3.75 -7.59 -7.35
C GLU A 647 4.36 -8.90 -6.84
N HIS A 648 5.46 -8.80 -6.09
CA HIS A 648 6.11 -9.97 -5.51
C HIS A 648 5.22 -10.61 -4.45
N ASP A 649 5.20 -11.95 -4.35
CA ASP A 649 4.43 -12.68 -3.33
C ASP A 649 4.71 -12.26 -1.87
N CYS A 650 5.91 -11.71 -1.60
CA CYS A 650 6.30 -11.21 -0.28
C CYS A 650 6.10 -9.70 -0.12
N SER A 651 5.56 -9.00 -1.13
CA SER A 651 5.31 -7.56 -1.09
C SER A 651 4.12 -7.25 -0.19
N ASN A 652 4.36 -6.41 0.82
CA ASN A 652 3.32 -5.80 1.64
C ASN A 652 3.74 -4.38 2.02
N VAL A 653 3.44 -3.42 1.15
CA VAL A 653 3.83 -2.01 1.32
C VAL A 653 3.28 -1.41 2.62
N VAL A 654 2.14 -1.89 3.11
CA VAL A 654 1.52 -1.40 4.36
C VAL A 654 2.44 -1.62 5.56
N VAL A 655 3.11 -2.76 5.62
CA VAL A 655 4.08 -3.09 6.69
C VAL A 655 5.27 -2.13 6.68
N SER A 656 5.87 -1.91 5.51
CA SER A 656 6.97 -0.96 5.35
C SER A 656 6.52 0.46 5.67
N LEU A 657 5.32 0.84 5.23
CA LEU A 657 4.72 2.13 5.51
C LEU A 657 4.59 2.36 7.02
N TRP A 658 4.02 1.42 7.78
CA TRP A 658 3.89 1.52 9.24
C TRP A 658 5.25 1.66 9.92
N THR A 659 6.24 0.84 9.51
CA THR A 659 7.60 0.91 10.05
C THR A 659 8.22 2.30 9.84
N THR A 660 8.13 2.84 8.62
CA THR A 660 8.72 4.15 8.32
C THR A 660 7.95 5.31 8.97
N SER A 661 6.62 5.25 9.05
CA SER A 661 5.80 6.25 9.78
C SER A 661 6.14 6.27 11.26
N ALA A 662 6.22 5.12 11.92
CA ALA A 662 6.59 5.03 13.34
C ALA A 662 8.02 5.51 13.60
N ALA A 663 8.99 5.13 12.75
CA ALA A 663 10.36 5.63 12.83
C ALA A 663 10.46 7.16 12.69
N ARG A 664 9.69 7.75 11.75
CA ARG A 664 9.62 9.21 11.58
C ARG A 664 9.00 9.91 12.79
N ILE A 665 8.02 9.30 13.45
CA ILE A 665 7.40 9.85 14.66
C ILE A 665 8.39 9.79 15.83
N HIS A 666 9.15 8.70 15.98
CA HIS A 666 10.17 8.60 17.03
C HIS A 666 11.19 9.74 16.94
N LEU A 667 11.74 9.98 15.75
CA LEU A 667 12.66 11.09 15.52
C LEU A 667 11.96 12.46 15.69
N LEU A 668 10.70 12.60 15.23
CA LEU A 668 9.91 13.83 15.42
C LEU A 668 9.79 14.20 16.90
N ARG A 669 9.52 13.24 17.79
CA ARG A 669 9.41 13.52 19.23
C ARG A 669 10.73 14.00 19.82
N ALA A 670 11.86 13.44 19.39
CA ALA A 670 13.18 13.91 19.81
C ALA A 670 13.46 15.34 19.30
N MET A 671 13.16 15.62 18.03
CA MET A 671 13.28 16.97 17.46
C MET A 671 12.42 17.99 18.22
N GLN A 672 11.18 17.62 18.55
CA GLN A 672 10.27 18.46 19.33
C GLN A 672 10.82 18.71 20.73
N LYS A 673 11.32 17.69 21.43
CA LYS A 673 11.97 17.89 22.74
C LYS A 673 13.10 18.90 22.66
N VAL A 674 14.02 18.74 21.68
CA VAL A 674 15.13 19.68 21.48
C VAL A 674 14.65 21.11 21.25
N VAL A 675 13.71 21.34 20.33
CA VAL A 675 13.27 22.70 20.01
C VAL A 675 12.41 23.33 21.10
N ARG A 676 11.76 22.51 21.94
CA ARG A 676 10.94 22.98 23.07
C ARG A 676 11.76 23.29 24.33
N THR A 677 12.97 22.74 24.44
CA THR A 677 13.87 23.03 25.57
C THR A 677 14.51 24.41 25.39
N PRO A 678 14.39 25.33 26.37
CA PRO A 678 15.03 26.64 26.30
C PRO A 678 16.54 26.56 26.07
N GLY A 679 17.08 27.45 25.25
CA GLY A 679 18.51 27.50 24.91
C GLY A 679 18.98 26.42 23.92
N CYS A 680 18.13 25.46 23.55
CA CYS A 680 18.48 24.42 22.60
C CYS A 680 18.14 24.82 21.16
N SER A 681 18.97 24.41 20.19
CA SER A 681 18.73 24.64 18.76
C SER A 681 19.01 23.39 17.94
N LEU A 682 18.02 22.92 17.18
CA LEU A 682 18.21 21.80 16.27
C LEU A 682 18.96 22.26 15.00
N LEU A 683 20.07 21.61 14.66
CA LEU A 683 20.94 22.00 13.56
C LEU A 683 20.73 21.12 12.31
N TYR A 684 20.60 19.80 12.50
CA TYR A 684 20.48 18.84 11.40
C TYR A 684 19.83 17.53 11.85
N THR A 685 19.21 16.82 10.90
CA THR A 685 18.68 15.47 11.11
C THR A 685 18.98 14.56 9.92
N ASP A 686 19.22 13.27 10.18
CA ASP A 686 19.26 12.22 9.15
C ASP A 686 18.71 10.89 9.66
N THR A 687 17.43 10.66 9.39
CA THR A 687 16.69 9.39 9.59
C THR A 687 16.59 8.89 11.04
N ASP A 688 17.72 8.52 11.63
CA ASP A 688 17.92 8.00 12.98
C ASP A 688 18.84 8.87 13.84
N SER A 689 19.34 9.98 13.29
CA SER A 689 20.28 10.84 13.99
C SER A 689 19.85 12.31 13.99
N LEU A 690 20.31 13.04 15.01
CA LEU A 690 20.15 14.49 15.11
C LEU A 690 21.42 15.17 15.64
N ILE A 691 21.65 16.39 15.16
CA ILE A 691 22.71 17.27 15.62
C ILE A 691 22.04 18.54 16.13
N PHE A 692 22.36 18.94 17.35
CA PHE A 692 21.73 20.09 18.01
C PHE A 692 22.72 20.78 18.95
N SER A 693 22.51 22.07 19.19
CA SER A 693 23.21 22.83 20.21
C SER A 693 22.36 22.93 21.48
N HIS A 694 23.02 23.01 22.63
CA HIS A 694 22.37 23.21 23.92
C HIS A 694 23.34 23.80 24.95
N PRO A 695 22.87 24.41 26.04
CA PRO A 695 23.70 24.81 27.17
C PRO A 695 24.40 23.59 27.81
N GLU A 696 25.60 23.77 28.37
CA GLU A 696 26.36 22.68 29.00
C GLU A 696 25.61 21.97 30.13
N ASP A 697 24.78 22.70 30.86
CA ASP A 697 23.99 22.23 32.00
C ASP A 697 22.61 21.68 31.63
N VAL A 698 22.16 21.86 30.38
CA VAL A 698 20.82 21.46 29.92
C VAL A 698 20.94 20.57 28.69
N CYS A 699 20.90 19.25 28.88
CA CYS A 699 20.76 18.31 27.76
C CYS A 699 19.29 17.88 27.57
N PRO A 700 18.65 18.17 26.43
CA PRO A 700 17.23 17.88 26.20
C PRO A 700 16.92 16.39 25.99
N LEU A 701 17.93 15.56 25.73
CA LEU A 701 17.76 14.14 25.42
C LEU A 701 18.59 13.26 26.35
N GLN A 702 17.98 12.18 26.81
CA GLN A 702 18.64 11.20 27.66
C GLN A 702 19.37 10.16 26.80
N LEU A 703 20.62 9.89 27.17
CA LEU A 703 21.42 8.82 26.58
C LEU A 703 21.17 7.49 27.29
N GLY A 704 21.28 6.39 26.55
CA GLY A 704 21.15 5.06 27.12
C GLY A 704 21.61 3.94 26.17
N PRO A 705 21.91 2.75 26.70
CA PRO A 705 22.50 1.65 25.94
C PRO A 705 21.46 0.78 25.21
N HIS A 706 20.16 0.97 25.43
CA HIS A 706 19.11 0.09 24.94
C HIS A 706 18.64 0.46 23.52
N LEU A 707 17.91 -0.47 22.90
CA LEU A 707 17.29 -0.25 21.60
C LEU A 707 16.32 0.93 21.67
N GLY A 708 16.40 1.83 20.69
CA GLY A 708 15.54 3.01 20.59
C GLY A 708 16.01 4.21 21.42
N GLU A 709 16.99 4.04 22.30
CA GLU A 709 17.63 5.12 23.05
C GLU A 709 18.71 5.81 22.22
N PHE A 710 19.17 6.96 22.69
CA PHE A 710 20.20 7.76 22.05
C PHE A 710 21.59 7.40 22.56
N THR A 711 22.55 7.33 21.66
CA THR A 711 23.98 7.27 21.95
C THR A 711 24.68 8.46 21.33
N ASP A 712 25.70 8.98 22.01
CA ASP A 712 26.58 10.00 21.46
C ASP A 712 27.50 9.37 20.39
N GLU A 713 27.52 9.94 19.19
CA GLU A 713 28.37 9.49 18.08
C GLU A 713 29.84 9.85 18.31
N TYR A 714 30.13 10.93 19.06
CA TYR A 714 31.47 11.43 19.33
C TYR A 714 31.74 11.63 20.84
N PRO A 715 31.59 10.59 21.69
CA PRO A 715 31.64 10.74 23.15
C PRO A 715 33.00 11.26 23.67
N SER A 716 34.09 10.99 22.95
CA SER A 716 35.46 11.41 23.29
C SER A 716 35.87 12.76 22.69
N HIS A 717 34.98 13.46 21.98
CA HIS A 717 35.29 14.73 21.32
C HIS A 717 34.28 15.81 21.69
N ASP A 718 34.74 17.06 21.64
CA ASP A 718 33.89 18.25 21.61
C ASP A 718 33.71 18.67 20.14
N ILE A 719 32.47 18.89 19.73
CA ILE A 719 32.16 19.41 18.40
C ILE A 719 32.27 20.94 18.45
N MET A 720 33.35 21.47 17.90
CA MET A 720 33.67 22.90 17.90
C MET A 720 32.90 23.68 16.83
N GLU A 721 32.64 23.08 15.69
CA GLU A 721 31.88 23.72 14.63
C GLU A 721 31.06 22.69 13.86
N PHE A 722 29.88 23.13 13.42
CA PHE A 722 29.00 22.41 12.52
C PHE A 722 28.78 23.24 11.25
N CYS A 723 28.94 22.63 10.08
CA CYS A 723 28.65 23.24 8.80
C CYS A 723 27.85 22.29 7.90
N CYS A 724 26.85 22.80 7.18
CA CYS A 724 25.97 21.98 6.35
C CYS A 724 25.58 22.69 5.07
N GLY A 725 25.87 22.03 3.94
CA GLY A 725 25.52 22.50 2.60
C GLY A 725 24.19 21.96 2.09
N GLY A 726 23.56 21.00 2.81
CA GLY A 726 22.33 20.37 2.36
C GLY A 726 22.08 19.00 2.96
N SER A 727 21.06 18.31 2.43
CA SER A 727 20.75 16.95 2.87
C SER A 727 21.90 15.99 2.57
N LYS A 728 22.43 15.32 3.61
CA LYS A 728 23.59 14.41 3.55
C LYS A 728 24.88 15.08 3.08
N GLN A 729 25.02 16.37 3.40
CA GLN A 729 26.17 17.21 3.08
C GLN A 729 26.54 18.06 4.30
N TYR A 730 27.41 17.56 5.17
CA TYR A 730 27.80 18.28 6.39
C TYR A 730 29.26 18.01 6.77
N GLY A 731 29.83 18.95 7.52
CA GLY A 731 31.14 18.85 8.12
C GLY A 731 31.12 19.19 9.61
N LEU A 732 32.03 18.58 10.35
CA LEU A 732 32.26 18.82 11.78
C LEU A 732 33.73 19.14 12.01
N LYS A 733 34.00 20.14 12.86
CA LYS A 733 35.31 20.39 13.45
C LYS A 733 35.29 19.85 14.87
N LEU A 734 36.19 18.92 15.18
CA LEU A 734 36.20 18.15 16.42
C LEU A 734 37.50 18.41 17.19
N ARG A 735 37.44 18.32 18.51
CA ARG A 735 38.62 18.35 19.39
C ARG A 735 38.51 17.25 20.44
N ARG A 736 39.60 16.53 20.70
CA ARG A 736 39.61 15.48 21.72
C ARG A 736 39.48 16.07 23.12
N LYS A 737 38.59 15.50 23.92
CA LYS A 737 38.43 15.86 25.34
C LYS A 737 39.74 15.60 26.08
N GLY A 738 40.15 16.55 26.91
CA GLY A 738 41.41 16.47 27.68
C GLY A 738 42.69 16.81 26.89
N GLN A 739 42.60 17.16 25.60
CA GLN A 739 43.76 17.55 24.77
C GLN A 739 43.53 18.92 24.11
N GLN A 740 43.48 19.99 24.92
CA GLN A 740 43.13 21.34 24.42
C GLN A 740 44.14 21.91 23.41
N GLN A 741 45.40 21.47 23.43
CA GLN A 741 46.46 21.91 22.52
C GLN A 741 46.60 21.05 21.25
N ALA A 742 45.83 19.96 21.11
CA ALA A 742 45.90 19.12 19.92
C ALA A 742 45.24 19.80 18.70
N GLU A 743 45.80 19.56 17.52
CA GLU A 743 45.20 19.98 16.25
C GLU A 743 43.77 19.42 16.11
N PRO A 744 42.80 20.23 15.63
CA PRO A 744 41.43 19.79 15.44
C PRO A 744 41.32 18.69 14.38
N GLU A 745 40.43 17.73 14.63
CA GLU A 745 40.05 16.71 13.67
C GLU A 745 38.85 17.18 12.85
N TYR A 746 38.74 16.72 11.59
CA TYR A 746 37.69 17.14 10.68
C TYR A 746 36.92 15.94 10.13
N VAL A 747 35.60 16.01 10.21
CA VAL A 747 34.70 15.06 9.53
C VAL A 747 34.00 15.80 8.42
N LEU A 748 34.01 15.22 7.22
CA LEU A 748 33.25 15.75 6.08
C LEU A 748 32.46 14.60 5.46
N LYS A 749 31.15 14.79 5.28
CA LYS A 749 30.26 13.85 4.59
C LYS A 749 29.57 14.58 3.45
N VAL A 750 29.89 14.21 2.21
CA VAL A 750 29.27 14.78 0.99
C VAL A 750 28.72 13.64 0.13
N ARG A 751 27.40 13.48 0.13
CA ARG A 751 26.74 12.42 -0.65
C ARG A 751 27.14 12.47 -2.13
N GLY A 752 27.54 11.32 -2.67
CA GLY A 752 27.88 11.17 -4.09
C GLY A 752 29.34 11.48 -4.43
N MET A 753 30.14 11.92 -3.45
CA MET A 753 31.57 12.18 -3.61
C MET A 753 32.39 11.22 -2.75
N THR A 754 33.49 10.72 -3.31
CA THR A 754 34.42 9.86 -2.56
C THR A 754 35.55 10.74 -2.05
N LEU A 755 35.62 10.92 -0.74
CA LEU A 755 36.63 11.77 -0.10
C LEU A 755 37.90 10.94 0.14
N ASN A 756 38.65 10.69 -0.92
CA ASN A 756 39.97 10.08 -0.82
C ASN A 756 41.04 11.15 -0.50
N TRP A 757 42.27 10.71 -0.26
CA TRP A 757 43.37 11.61 0.09
C TRP A 757 43.59 12.71 -0.97
N ASP A 758 43.51 12.37 -2.26
CA ASP A 758 43.72 13.29 -3.37
C ASP A 758 42.64 14.38 -3.45
N VAL A 759 41.37 14.00 -3.32
CA VAL A 759 40.21 14.92 -3.28
C VAL A 759 40.34 15.92 -2.12
N ILE A 760 40.80 15.45 -0.96
CA ILE A 760 40.96 16.27 0.23
C ILE A 760 42.21 17.17 0.10
N LYS A 761 43.36 16.65 -0.35
CA LYS A 761 44.64 17.39 -0.28
C LYS A 761 44.96 18.20 -1.53
N ASN A 762 44.61 17.70 -2.71
CA ASN A 762 45.01 18.28 -3.99
C ASN A 762 43.86 18.95 -4.75
N GLN A 763 42.61 18.53 -4.52
CA GLN A 763 41.43 19.07 -5.22
C GLN A 763 40.54 19.94 -4.34
N ASP A 764 41.04 20.27 -3.15
CA ASP A 764 40.54 21.33 -2.29
C ASP A 764 39.11 21.15 -1.76
N LEU A 765 38.60 19.92 -1.67
CA LEU A 765 37.36 19.61 -0.94
C LEU A 765 37.67 19.23 0.52
N ARG A 766 38.02 20.25 1.31
CA ARG A 766 38.32 20.16 2.76
C ARG A 766 37.22 20.84 3.57
N TYR A 767 37.25 20.68 4.88
CA TYR A 767 36.28 21.32 5.76
C TYR A 767 36.23 22.84 5.59
N GLU A 768 37.37 23.53 5.55
CA GLU A 768 37.41 25.00 5.48
C GLU A 768 36.87 25.54 4.15
N THR A 769 37.22 24.91 3.03
CA THR A 769 36.71 25.32 1.71
C THR A 769 35.24 24.96 1.55
N PHE A 770 34.81 23.80 2.05
CA PHE A 770 33.40 23.45 2.14
C PHE A 770 32.62 24.49 2.94
N LYS A 771 33.12 24.89 4.12
CA LYS A 771 32.55 25.92 4.97
C LYS A 771 32.47 27.27 4.26
N GLU A 772 33.54 27.69 3.59
CA GLU A 772 33.55 28.92 2.81
C GLU A 772 32.45 28.93 1.74
N LYS A 773 32.34 27.85 0.94
CA LYS A 773 31.30 27.75 -0.09
C LYS A 773 29.89 27.75 0.50
N VAL A 774 29.68 27.06 1.62
CA VAL A 774 28.38 27.04 2.31
C VAL A 774 28.02 28.41 2.88
N LEU A 775 28.97 29.11 3.49
CA LEU A 775 28.75 30.45 4.05
C LEU A 775 28.49 31.49 2.96
N LYS A 776 29.23 31.43 1.85
CA LYS A 776 28.99 32.28 0.66
C LYS A 776 27.58 32.06 0.13
N PHE A 777 27.21 30.81 -0.14
CA PHE A 777 25.86 30.44 -0.56
C PHE A 777 24.81 30.94 0.44
N GLY A 778 24.99 30.69 1.74
CA GLY A 778 24.02 31.07 2.76
C GLY A 778 23.79 32.58 2.86
N LYS A 779 24.80 33.40 2.54
CA LYS A 779 24.71 34.87 2.59
C LYS A 779 24.20 35.50 1.30
N THR A 780 24.61 35.01 0.14
CA THR A 780 24.33 35.67 -1.15
C THR A 780 23.37 34.89 -2.04
N GLY A 781 23.20 33.58 -1.80
CA GLY A 781 22.51 32.66 -2.71
C GLY A 781 23.37 32.20 -3.88
N ASP A 782 24.60 32.69 -4.03
CA ASP A 782 25.45 32.34 -5.15
C ASP A 782 26.08 30.96 -4.97
N PHE A 783 26.14 30.22 -6.09
CA PHE A 783 26.82 28.94 -6.15
C PHE A 783 28.22 29.12 -6.74
N ASP A 784 29.22 28.76 -5.96
CA ASP A 784 30.61 28.69 -6.40
C ASP A 784 31.08 27.24 -6.29
N PRO A 785 30.99 26.46 -7.39
CA PRO A 785 31.19 25.02 -7.34
C PRO A 785 32.65 24.63 -7.15
N ILE A 786 32.89 23.60 -6.35
CA ILE A 786 34.18 22.91 -6.33
C ILE A 786 34.11 21.76 -7.35
N ILE A 787 35.01 21.75 -8.32
CA ILE A 787 35.07 20.70 -9.35
C ILE A 787 36.07 19.65 -8.91
N ILE A 788 35.60 18.42 -8.78
CA ILE A 788 36.38 17.26 -8.37
C ILE A 788 36.55 16.34 -9.56
N GLU A 789 37.80 16.04 -9.86
CA GLU A 789 38.27 15.14 -10.90
C GLU A 789 38.52 13.74 -10.33
N TYR A 790 37.97 12.74 -10.98
CA TYR A 790 38.20 11.34 -10.67
C TYR A 790 38.90 10.70 -11.87
N PRO A 791 40.24 10.68 -11.89
CA PRO A 791 40.98 10.31 -13.08
C PRO A 791 40.77 8.84 -13.46
N ASN A 792 40.53 8.00 -12.46
CA ASN A 792 40.39 6.55 -12.63
C ASN A 792 38.99 6.03 -12.31
N THR A 793 37.96 6.55 -12.98
CA THR A 793 36.59 6.05 -12.78
C THR A 793 36.37 4.82 -13.64
N LEU A 794 36.35 3.64 -13.02
CA LEU A 794 36.05 2.39 -13.72
C LEU A 794 34.62 2.44 -14.26
N ARG A 795 34.50 2.34 -15.58
CA ARG A 795 33.24 2.25 -16.31
C ARG A 795 33.19 0.90 -17.01
N PRO A 796 32.23 0.03 -16.66
CA PRO A 796 32.00 -1.18 -17.43
C PRO A 796 31.42 -0.78 -18.79
N SER A 797 32.05 -1.23 -19.87
CA SER A 797 31.45 -1.22 -21.20
C SER A 797 30.98 -2.60 -21.54
N ILE A 798 29.67 -2.75 -21.47
CA ILE A 798 29.05 -4.03 -21.79
C ILE A 798 29.24 -4.32 -23.29
N LYS A 799 29.13 -3.30 -24.15
CA LYS A 799 29.39 -3.39 -25.60
C LYS A 799 30.80 -3.89 -25.95
N LEU A 800 31.80 -3.63 -25.13
CA LEU A 800 33.18 -4.07 -25.35
C LEU A 800 33.58 -5.28 -24.49
N GLY A 801 32.66 -5.79 -23.65
CA GLY A 801 32.95 -6.85 -22.68
C GLY A 801 34.11 -6.54 -21.72
N SER A 802 34.43 -5.26 -21.53
CA SER A 802 35.64 -4.80 -20.81
C SER A 802 35.33 -3.67 -19.83
N VAL A 803 36.20 -3.50 -18.84
CA VAL A 803 36.16 -2.37 -17.91
C VAL A 803 37.28 -1.43 -18.31
N PHE A 804 36.95 -0.18 -18.60
CA PHE A 804 37.96 0.84 -18.87
C PHE A 804 37.93 1.93 -17.80
N SER A 805 39.08 2.54 -17.59
CA SER A 805 39.21 3.73 -16.78
C SER A 805 38.75 4.93 -17.59
N GLN A 806 37.81 5.72 -17.07
CA GLN A 806 37.38 6.96 -17.69
C GLN A 806 37.60 8.12 -16.74
N HIS A 807 38.03 9.24 -17.30
CA HIS A 807 38.05 10.52 -16.63
C HIS A 807 36.62 10.97 -16.29
N SER A 808 36.34 11.30 -15.03
CA SER A 808 35.03 11.84 -14.67
C SER A 808 35.13 13.04 -13.74
N TYR A 809 34.19 13.96 -13.88
CA TYR A 809 34.12 15.18 -13.07
C TYR A 809 32.84 15.17 -12.23
N LYS A 810 32.91 15.65 -10.99
CA LYS A 810 31.75 15.94 -10.16
C LYS A 810 31.87 17.35 -9.60
N SER A 811 30.77 18.09 -9.62
CA SER A 811 30.69 19.44 -9.07
C SER A 811 30.00 19.39 -7.71
N TYR A 812 30.65 19.93 -6.68
CA TYR A 812 30.06 20.16 -5.37
C TYR A 812 29.38 21.52 -5.38
N LYS A 813 28.12 21.55 -4.97
CA LYS A 813 27.33 22.78 -4.75
C LYS A 813 26.49 22.60 -3.49
N PRO A 814 26.41 23.59 -2.59
CA PRO A 814 25.41 23.59 -1.52
C PRO A 814 24.00 23.50 -2.12
N ILE A 815 23.17 22.57 -1.66
CA ILE A 815 21.79 22.37 -2.13
C ILE A 815 20.89 22.09 -0.92
N VAL A 816 20.28 23.15 -0.39
CA VAL A 816 19.42 23.07 0.80
C VAL A 816 18.08 22.41 0.48
N CYS A 817 17.32 22.95 -0.48
CA CYS A 817 16.17 22.27 -1.10
C CYS A 817 15.05 21.78 -0.13
N LYS A 818 15.08 22.23 1.13
CA LYS A 818 14.20 21.80 2.22
C LYS A 818 13.50 22.97 2.92
N GLY A 819 13.85 24.21 2.58
CA GLY A 819 13.30 25.43 3.16
C GLY A 819 13.93 26.68 2.55
N ILE A 820 13.67 27.83 3.16
CA ILE A 820 14.24 29.13 2.80
C ILE A 820 15.39 29.47 3.74
N VAL A 821 16.55 29.81 3.19
CA VAL A 821 17.71 30.20 4.00
C VAL A 821 17.57 31.68 4.37
N ASN A 822 17.67 31.97 5.67
CA ASN A 822 17.80 33.33 6.17
C ASN A 822 19.29 33.70 6.20
N PRO A 823 19.75 34.68 5.40
CA PRO A 823 21.18 34.96 5.28
C PRO A 823 21.80 35.62 6.51
N SER A 824 21.02 36.27 7.38
CA SER A 824 21.51 36.90 8.61
C SER A 824 21.83 35.87 9.69
N THR A 825 21.02 34.83 9.81
CA THR A 825 21.15 33.80 10.87
C THR A 825 21.68 32.47 10.36
N LEU A 826 21.74 32.29 9.03
CA LEU A 826 22.04 31.03 8.34
C LEU A 826 21.09 29.89 8.72
N SER A 827 19.90 30.21 9.22
CA SER A 827 18.85 29.24 9.56
C SER A 827 18.04 28.88 8.32
N VAL A 828 17.58 27.63 8.26
CA VAL A 828 16.69 27.12 7.21
C VAL A 828 15.26 27.19 7.73
N LEU A 829 14.52 28.22 7.30
CA LEU A 829 13.13 28.44 7.65
C LEU A 829 12.22 27.47 6.87
N ASN A 830 11.24 26.87 7.55
CA ASN A 830 10.23 26.06 6.88
C ASN A 830 9.48 26.86 5.82
N PHE A 831 9.12 26.21 4.72
CA PHE A 831 8.14 26.77 3.79
C PHE A 831 6.83 27.03 4.53
N GLY A 832 6.34 28.27 4.49
CA GLY A 832 5.20 28.71 5.30
C GLY A 832 5.56 29.41 6.61
N HIS A 833 6.84 29.67 6.88
CA HIS A 833 7.28 30.50 8.01
C HIS A 833 6.60 31.87 7.98
N ILE A 834 6.07 32.33 9.12
CA ILE A 834 5.51 33.67 9.30
C ILE A 834 6.38 34.42 10.31
N GLN A 835 6.84 35.61 9.93
CA GLN A 835 7.52 36.53 10.84
C GLN A 835 6.50 37.14 11.82
N ASN A 836 6.82 37.16 13.11
CA ASN A 836 5.94 37.68 14.18
C ASN A 836 4.51 37.11 14.12
N PRO A 837 4.34 35.78 14.29
CA PRO A 837 3.01 35.19 14.27
C PRO A 837 2.13 35.79 15.39
N THR A 838 0.84 35.99 15.09
CA THR A 838 -0.15 36.57 16.03
C THR A 838 -0.31 35.78 17.33
N ARG A 839 0.14 34.52 17.34
CA ARG A 839 0.39 33.73 18.54
C ARG A 839 1.88 33.37 18.55
N PRO A 840 2.58 33.46 19.69
CA PRO A 840 3.93 32.92 19.79
C PRO A 840 3.90 31.47 19.33
N ARG A 841 4.99 30.99 18.72
CA ARG A 841 5.08 29.57 18.36
C ARG A 841 4.84 28.76 19.63
N ILE A 842 3.71 28.07 19.67
CA ILE A 842 3.25 27.38 20.86
C ILE A 842 4.03 26.07 20.90
N SER A 843 4.70 25.84 22.02
CA SER A 843 4.90 24.49 22.55
C SER A 843 3.66 24.17 23.38
N PRO A 844 2.67 23.37 22.90
CA PRO A 844 1.55 22.98 23.75
C PRO A 844 2.07 21.92 24.73
N PRO A 845 1.42 21.75 25.91
CA PRO A 845 2.10 21.49 27.17
C PRO A 845 2.90 20.19 27.20
N LEU A 846 3.88 20.18 28.12
CA LEU A 846 4.68 19.04 28.57
C LEU A 846 3.90 17.72 28.62
#